data_AF-A0A938WGN4-F1
#
_entry.id   AF-A0A938WGN4-F1
#
_cell.length_a   1.000
_cell.length_b   1.000
_cell.length_c   1.000
_cell.angle_alpha   90.00
_cell.angle_beta   90.00
_cell.angle_gamma   90.00
#
_symmetry.space_group_name_H-M   'P 1'
#
loop_
_entity.id
_entity.type
_entity.pdbx_description
1 polymer ?
#
loop_
_entity_poly.entity_id
_entity_poly.type
_entity_poly.pdbx_seq_one_letter_code
_entity_poly.pdbx_strand_id
1 'polypeptide(L)'
;MDTRRTTTAVPLRTPLLRGDRRPRVALIGRQQTGKSTIFRAASSAAPSHARLAGESAYEECLVGLGLEEISLVDLPSIESLHRLREADRVVLMYLLWGDRWPDIARHEPQQPTAPFRAPDVLVQVVDATALDRDLELSLELTLLGRPLVIALNRMDEARDKGLYVNAKALSERLGVPVVPTVAHMGMGLTDLFAAALEAAREQTRPVPQLLSGHIRRGLASLDALLARPEIEQAFRVPQPLLLMQLAENDDWFLHEFAEHFPALLPEVEAARLVAQQSLPRPLSDELHADRHYRAALLYEAVTRLGTREDSEWWKRWLDELFLHPRWGLIGSLAVFALVLFMVFKVSVLLDSLTSARLVAWLGEWQPATTAGVVGLAVAQGLVGMIGIVVPYMLPLVLLLVALEESGIMHRVAFVVDRGFHAIGLHGGVAVPFLIGLGCNVPAISSVAATASGRERIIASLLITFVPCSARSAIVLALGGKYLGVTGVIAIFALAMLTVAVLGRLLGRRYPESVRGLVLEIPAYRLPDWATMLRNTWARTSDILTIVTPLLVAGSVVLALLAHFGADAVINALLLPVTSWWLGLPVVLGVPILFGILRKELSLLMIFQALGTMEIGPLLDWVQILTFLVFLTLYIPCVSTFAVMLKTIGRREAWFSVSLSVGVALVLAGLVRAGAEVLRVVG
;
A
#
# COMPACT_ATOMS: atom_id res chain seq x y z
N MET A 1 12.38 -50.24 -43.07
CA MET A 1 11.02 -49.68 -42.87
C MET A 1 11.16 -48.17 -42.90
N ASP A 2 10.90 -47.59 -44.07
CA ASP A 2 11.01 -46.16 -44.33
C ASP A 2 9.65 -45.53 -44.03
N THR A 3 9.52 -44.84 -42.89
CA THR A 3 8.27 -44.20 -42.47
C THR A 3 8.12 -42.90 -43.24
N ARG A 4 7.50 -42.98 -44.43
CA ARG A 4 7.08 -41.82 -45.21
C ARG A 4 6.19 -40.93 -44.33
N ARG A 5 6.74 -39.84 -43.81
CA ARG A 5 5.97 -38.76 -43.18
C ARG A 5 5.11 -38.12 -44.25
N THR A 6 3.83 -38.46 -44.29
CA THR A 6 2.82 -37.76 -45.09
C THR A 6 2.58 -36.40 -44.46
N THR A 7 3.22 -35.37 -45.01
CA THR A 7 2.94 -33.97 -44.64
C THR A 7 1.62 -33.56 -45.27
N THR A 8 0.55 -33.47 -44.47
CA THR A 8 -0.76 -32.98 -44.93
C THR A 8 -0.86 -31.49 -44.63
N ALA A 9 -0.90 -30.65 -45.67
CA ALA A 9 -1.11 -29.21 -45.52
C ALA A 9 -2.62 -28.92 -45.43
N VAL A 10 -3.07 -28.39 -44.29
CA VAL A 10 -4.45 -27.94 -44.09
C VAL A 10 -4.51 -26.42 -44.29
N PRO A 11 -5.21 -25.91 -45.32
CA PRO A 11 -5.35 -24.48 -45.51
C PRO A 11 -6.25 -23.90 -44.40
N LEU A 12 -5.72 -22.95 -43.64
CA LEU A 12 -6.48 -22.21 -42.63
C LEU A 12 -7.19 -21.03 -43.28
N ARG A 13 -8.45 -20.81 -42.90
CA ARG A 13 -9.28 -19.71 -43.44
C ARG A 13 -8.90 -18.34 -42.90
N THR A 14 -8.23 -18.28 -41.75
CA THR A 14 -7.77 -17.06 -41.09
C THR A 14 -6.26 -17.11 -40.86
N PRO A 15 -5.56 -15.96 -40.93
CA PRO A 15 -4.15 -15.92 -40.61
C PRO A 15 -3.95 -16.21 -39.12
N LEU A 16 -3.09 -17.19 -38.82
CA LEU A 16 -2.69 -17.50 -37.45
C LEU A 16 -1.84 -16.36 -36.88
N LEU A 17 -2.27 -15.82 -35.75
CA LEU A 17 -1.52 -14.88 -34.93
C LEU A 17 -0.67 -15.67 -33.93
N ARG A 18 0.54 -16.02 -34.36
CA ARG A 18 1.49 -16.83 -33.57
C ARG A 18 2.93 -16.42 -33.84
N GLY A 19 3.84 -16.68 -32.90
CA GLY A 19 5.27 -16.38 -33.08
C GLY A 19 5.49 -14.87 -33.21
N ASP A 20 6.15 -14.42 -34.26
CA ASP A 20 6.44 -12.98 -34.48
C ASP A 20 5.20 -12.15 -34.85
N ARG A 21 4.10 -12.82 -35.26
CA ARG A 21 2.83 -12.17 -35.61
C ARG A 21 1.85 -12.10 -34.44
N ARG A 22 2.23 -12.59 -33.26
CA ARG A 22 1.37 -12.53 -32.06
C ARG A 22 1.08 -11.07 -31.69
N PRO A 23 -0.16 -10.69 -31.40
CA PRO A 23 -0.46 -9.36 -30.90
C PRO A 23 0.03 -9.23 -29.46
N ARG A 24 0.48 -8.02 -29.12
CA ARG A 24 0.73 -7.63 -27.75
C ARG A 24 -0.52 -7.00 -27.15
N VAL A 25 -1.02 -7.60 -26.08
CA VAL A 25 -2.22 -7.20 -25.37
C VAL A 25 -1.82 -6.60 -24.03
N ALA A 26 -2.12 -5.33 -23.81
CA ALA A 26 -1.83 -4.66 -22.53
C ALA A 26 -3.06 -4.63 -21.63
N LEU A 27 -2.91 -5.15 -20.40
CA LEU A 27 -3.90 -5.00 -19.35
C LEU A 27 -3.78 -3.61 -18.72
N ILE A 28 -4.88 -2.87 -18.73
CA ILE A 28 -5.00 -1.53 -18.14
C ILE A 28 -6.20 -1.51 -17.21
N GLY A 29 -6.12 -0.74 -16.14
CA GLY A 29 -7.24 -0.53 -15.22
C GLY A 29 -6.81 0.26 -14.01
N ARG A 30 -7.79 0.69 -13.21
CA ARG A 30 -7.55 1.32 -11.92
C ARG A 30 -7.04 0.30 -10.90
N GLN A 31 -6.56 0.78 -9.76
CA GLN A 31 -6.19 -0.13 -8.69
C GLN A 31 -7.39 -0.96 -8.22
N GLN A 32 -7.13 -2.19 -7.80
CA GLN A 32 -8.13 -3.10 -7.20
C GLN A 32 -9.30 -3.52 -8.11
N THR A 33 -9.27 -3.30 -9.43
CA THR A 33 -10.31 -3.82 -10.35
C THR A 33 -10.17 -5.32 -10.67
N GLY A 34 -9.08 -5.95 -10.22
CA GLY A 34 -8.77 -7.37 -10.46
C GLY A 34 -7.87 -7.62 -11.67
N LYS A 35 -7.21 -6.59 -12.20
CA LYS A 35 -6.22 -6.65 -13.29
C LYS A 35 -5.16 -7.72 -13.07
N SER A 36 -4.47 -7.68 -11.91
CA SER A 36 -3.45 -8.68 -11.58
C SER A 36 -4.02 -10.08 -11.36
N THR A 37 -5.30 -10.21 -10.98
CA THR A 37 -5.98 -11.52 -10.89
C THR A 37 -6.18 -12.11 -12.28
N ILE A 38 -6.62 -11.31 -13.26
CA ILE A 38 -6.73 -11.73 -14.67
C ILE A 38 -5.36 -12.13 -15.22
N PHE A 39 -4.33 -11.31 -14.99
CA PHE A 39 -2.97 -11.62 -15.43
C PHE A 39 -2.48 -12.95 -14.86
N ARG A 40 -2.61 -13.15 -13.54
CA ARG A 40 -2.16 -14.38 -12.87
C ARG A 40 -2.93 -15.62 -13.29
N ALA A 41 -4.23 -15.48 -13.54
CA ALA A 41 -5.05 -16.58 -14.03
C ALA A 41 -4.68 -16.99 -15.47
N ALA A 42 -4.17 -16.06 -16.26
CA ALA A 42 -3.69 -16.30 -17.63
C ALA A 42 -2.22 -16.70 -17.72
N SER A 43 -1.40 -16.25 -16.77
CA SER A 43 0.06 -16.40 -16.80
C SER A 43 0.48 -17.86 -16.60
N SER A 44 1.48 -18.28 -17.37
CA SER A 44 2.22 -19.52 -17.09
C SER A 44 2.99 -19.41 -15.77
N ALA A 45 3.54 -20.52 -15.27
CA ALA A 45 4.24 -20.57 -13.98
C ALA A 45 5.51 -19.68 -13.88
N ALA A 46 5.94 -19.03 -14.97
CA ALA A 46 7.12 -18.17 -15.00
C ALA A 46 6.90 -16.93 -15.89
N PRO A 47 6.18 -15.89 -15.40
CA PRO A 47 6.10 -14.62 -16.10
C PRO A 47 7.49 -13.96 -16.15
N SER A 48 7.79 -13.26 -17.24
CA SER A 48 8.98 -12.44 -17.34
C SER A 48 8.75 -11.10 -16.65
N HIS A 49 9.62 -10.74 -15.73
CA HIS A 49 9.60 -9.43 -15.07
C HIS A 49 10.60 -8.50 -15.75
N ALA A 50 10.13 -7.34 -16.18
CA ALA A 50 10.97 -6.31 -16.77
C ALA A 50 10.62 -4.93 -16.19
N ARG A 51 11.50 -3.96 -16.41
CA ARG A 51 11.28 -2.58 -15.97
C ARG A 51 10.91 -1.71 -17.16
N LEU A 52 9.96 -0.82 -16.92
CA LEU A 52 9.75 0.35 -17.76
C LEU A 52 10.86 1.36 -17.47
N ALA A 53 10.98 2.39 -18.30
CA ALA A 53 11.81 3.54 -18.00
C ALA A 53 11.46 4.09 -16.59
N GLY A 54 12.46 4.26 -15.72
CA GLY A 54 12.25 4.68 -14.33
C GLY A 54 12.11 3.54 -13.31
N GLU A 55 11.24 3.72 -12.32
CA GLU A 55 11.06 2.78 -11.20
C GLU A 55 9.92 1.76 -11.41
N SER A 56 9.08 1.97 -12.43
CA SER A 56 7.91 1.13 -12.70
C SER A 56 8.29 -0.22 -13.31
N ALA A 57 7.75 -1.31 -12.77
CA ALA A 57 7.91 -2.65 -13.31
C ALA A 57 6.66 -3.11 -14.08
N TYR A 58 6.85 -4.02 -15.04
CA TYR A 58 5.77 -4.71 -15.73
C TYR A 58 6.05 -6.22 -15.79
N GLU A 59 4.98 -7.00 -15.90
CA GLU A 59 5.04 -8.44 -16.07
C GLU A 59 4.55 -8.80 -17.48
N GLU A 60 5.20 -9.75 -18.14
CA GLU A 60 4.77 -10.25 -19.44
C GLU A 60 4.72 -11.78 -19.43
N CYS A 61 3.70 -12.34 -20.06
CA CYS A 61 3.58 -13.78 -20.28
C CYS A 61 2.97 -14.09 -21.65
N LEU A 62 3.28 -15.28 -22.16
CA LEU A 62 2.66 -15.82 -23.36
C LEU A 62 1.40 -16.61 -22.97
N VAL A 63 0.28 -16.29 -23.62
CA VAL A 63 -1.00 -16.99 -23.42
C VAL A 63 -1.38 -17.67 -24.73
N GLY A 64 -1.59 -18.99 -24.67
CA GLY A 64 -2.03 -19.80 -25.80
C GLY A 64 -3.55 -19.88 -25.87
N LEU A 65 -4.12 -19.58 -27.04
CA LEU A 65 -5.55 -19.68 -27.35
C LEU A 65 -5.72 -20.66 -28.52
N GLY A 66 -5.86 -21.95 -28.20
CA GLY A 66 -5.89 -23.00 -29.22
C GLY A 66 -4.57 -23.08 -29.99
N LEU A 67 -4.56 -22.67 -31.26
CA LEU A 67 -3.37 -22.64 -32.12
C LEU A 67 -2.68 -21.26 -32.17
N GLU A 68 -3.24 -20.27 -31.50
CA GLU A 68 -2.78 -18.87 -31.55
C GLU A 68 -2.18 -18.44 -30.21
N GLU A 69 -1.42 -17.35 -30.23
CA GLU A 69 -0.69 -16.86 -29.07
C GLU A 69 -0.88 -15.35 -28.95
N ILE A 70 -1.03 -14.88 -27.72
CA ILE A 70 -0.95 -13.46 -27.37
C ILE A 70 0.21 -13.22 -26.40
N SER A 71 0.85 -12.07 -26.52
CA SER A 71 1.78 -11.53 -25.52
C SER A 71 0.96 -10.67 -24.56
N LEU A 72 0.66 -11.18 -23.37
CA LEU A 72 -0.10 -10.47 -22.36
C LEU A 72 0.86 -9.69 -21.46
N VAL A 73 0.63 -8.38 -21.33
CA VAL A 73 1.47 -7.47 -20.55
C VAL A 73 0.65 -6.84 -19.43
N ASP A 74 1.10 -6.99 -18.20
CA ASP A 74 0.55 -6.32 -17.03
C ASP A 74 1.27 -4.99 -16.78
N LEU A 75 0.66 -3.88 -17.17
CA LEU A 75 1.20 -2.54 -16.92
C LEU A 75 0.75 -2.03 -15.55
N PRO A 76 1.47 -1.08 -14.92
CA PRO A 76 1.01 -0.43 -13.70
C PRO A 76 -0.40 0.16 -13.86
N SER A 77 -1.16 0.19 -12.76
CA SER A 77 -2.54 0.70 -12.79
C SER A 77 -2.54 2.21 -13.00
N ILE A 78 -3.44 2.70 -13.87
CA ILE A 78 -3.62 4.13 -14.13
C ILE A 78 -5.00 4.54 -13.63
N GLU A 79 -5.07 5.62 -12.87
CA GLU A 79 -6.33 6.16 -12.33
C GLU A 79 -7.02 7.10 -13.34
N SER A 80 -6.24 7.87 -14.09
CA SER A 80 -6.69 8.76 -15.17
C SER A 80 -5.52 9.06 -16.11
N LEU A 81 -5.84 9.37 -17.37
CA LEU A 81 -4.89 9.88 -18.36
C LEU A 81 -4.59 11.37 -18.19
N HIS A 82 -5.23 12.06 -17.25
CA HIS A 82 -5.05 13.49 -17.00
C HIS A 82 -4.31 13.74 -15.69
N ARG A 83 -3.49 14.81 -15.64
CA ARG A 83 -2.66 15.17 -14.46
C ARG A 83 -1.79 13.99 -14.00
N LEU A 84 -1.03 13.48 -14.95
CA LEU A 84 -0.26 12.25 -14.77
C LEU A 84 0.85 12.45 -13.74
N ARG A 85 0.93 11.53 -12.77
CA ARG A 85 2.15 11.37 -11.98
C ARG A 85 3.27 10.91 -12.92
N GLU A 86 4.52 11.17 -12.55
CA GLU A 86 5.69 10.75 -13.36
C GLU A 86 5.61 9.26 -13.76
N ALA A 87 5.23 8.39 -12.83
CA ALA A 87 5.07 6.96 -13.09
C ALA A 87 3.94 6.65 -14.10
N ASP A 88 2.80 7.34 -14.01
CA ASP A 88 1.64 7.13 -14.89
C ASP A 88 1.92 7.70 -16.29
N ARG A 89 2.70 8.79 -16.37
CA ARG A 89 3.18 9.39 -17.62
C ARG A 89 3.99 8.40 -18.42
N VAL A 90 4.96 7.74 -17.78
CA VAL A 90 5.77 6.69 -18.43
C VAL A 90 4.85 5.61 -19.00
N VAL A 91 3.86 5.12 -18.24
CA VAL A 91 2.94 4.10 -18.74
C VAL A 91 2.17 4.60 -19.97
N LEU A 92 1.65 5.82 -19.96
CA LEU A 92 1.00 6.41 -21.13
C LEU A 92 1.93 6.46 -22.35
N MET A 93 3.19 6.83 -22.17
CA MET A 93 4.19 6.87 -23.26
C MET A 93 4.44 5.49 -23.86
N TYR A 94 4.52 4.44 -23.02
CA TYR A 94 4.62 3.06 -23.48
C TYR A 94 3.34 2.58 -24.20
N LEU A 95 2.16 3.03 -23.77
CA LEU A 95 0.89 2.76 -24.46
C LEU A 95 0.84 3.44 -25.83
N LEU A 96 1.36 4.66 -25.95
CA LEU A 96 1.35 5.44 -27.19
C LEU A 96 2.43 4.98 -28.17
N TRP A 97 3.66 4.79 -27.71
CA TRP A 97 4.84 4.66 -28.59
C TRP A 97 5.70 3.42 -28.32
N GLY A 98 5.46 2.71 -27.21
CA GLY A 98 6.33 1.62 -26.78
C GLY A 98 7.72 2.13 -26.42
N ASP A 99 8.76 1.51 -26.98
CA ASP A 99 10.16 1.88 -26.83
C ASP A 99 10.65 2.93 -27.83
N ARG A 100 9.82 3.31 -28.81
CA ARG A 100 10.20 4.24 -29.90
C ARG A 100 9.59 5.62 -29.69
N TRP A 101 10.13 6.36 -28.74
CA TRP A 101 9.60 7.67 -28.39
C TRP A 101 9.86 8.72 -29.49
N PRO A 102 8.87 9.58 -29.79
CA PRO A 102 9.01 10.68 -30.75
C PRO A 102 9.96 11.75 -30.22
N ASP A 103 10.33 12.71 -31.07
CA ASP A 103 11.33 13.72 -30.74
C ASP A 103 10.98 14.51 -29.47
N ILE A 104 9.69 14.79 -29.25
CA ILE A 104 9.16 15.46 -28.05
C ILE A 104 9.34 14.72 -26.73
N ALA A 105 9.84 13.49 -26.77
CA ALA A 105 10.03 12.67 -25.59
C ALA A 105 11.47 12.16 -25.47
N ARG A 106 12.37 12.59 -26.36
CA ARG A 106 13.76 12.11 -26.38
C ARG A 106 14.64 12.72 -25.29
N HIS A 107 14.34 13.92 -24.84
CA HIS A 107 15.05 14.58 -23.74
C HIS A 107 14.58 14.11 -22.36
N GLU A 108 13.56 13.25 -22.28
CA GLU A 108 13.13 12.68 -21.01
C GLU A 108 14.31 11.99 -20.32
N PRO A 109 14.54 12.26 -19.03
CA PRO A 109 15.71 11.75 -18.32
C PRO A 109 15.72 10.23 -18.23
N GLN A 110 14.55 9.60 -18.35
CA GLN A 110 14.35 8.17 -18.24
C GLN A 110 13.93 7.63 -19.61
N GLN A 111 14.89 7.15 -20.40
CA GLN A 111 14.60 6.53 -21.68
C GLN A 111 14.33 5.02 -21.58
N PRO A 112 13.62 4.43 -22.56
CA PRO A 112 13.45 2.98 -22.64
C PRO A 112 14.79 2.26 -22.75
N THR A 113 15.12 1.42 -21.76
CA THR A 113 16.37 0.63 -21.76
C THR A 113 16.18 -0.76 -22.36
N ALA A 114 14.94 -1.23 -22.47
CA ALA A 114 14.59 -2.57 -22.94
C ALA A 114 13.61 -2.47 -24.13
N PRO A 115 13.71 -3.40 -25.10
CA PRO A 115 12.82 -3.40 -26.25
C PRO A 115 11.38 -3.65 -25.80
N PHE A 116 10.47 -2.78 -26.23
CA PHE A 116 9.05 -2.87 -25.91
C PHE A 116 8.23 -2.36 -27.08
N ARG A 117 7.60 -3.27 -27.81
CA ARG A 117 6.67 -2.88 -28.87
C ARG A 117 5.40 -2.29 -28.25
N ALA A 118 4.91 -1.17 -28.80
CA ALA A 118 3.63 -0.59 -28.41
C ALA A 118 2.49 -1.63 -28.50
N PRO A 119 1.53 -1.67 -27.56
CA PRO A 119 0.47 -2.68 -27.55
C PRO A 119 -0.43 -2.59 -28.79
N ASP A 120 -0.75 -3.75 -29.38
CA ASP A 120 -1.67 -3.83 -30.51
C ASP A 120 -3.14 -3.77 -30.05
N VAL A 121 -3.43 -4.26 -28.84
CA VAL A 121 -4.77 -4.23 -28.22
C VAL A 121 -4.68 -3.84 -26.76
N LEU A 122 -5.63 -3.03 -26.30
CA LEU A 122 -5.82 -2.67 -24.91
C LEU A 122 -6.95 -3.50 -24.31
N VAL A 123 -6.71 -4.15 -23.18
CA VAL A 123 -7.76 -4.80 -22.39
C VAL A 123 -7.94 -4.01 -21.10
N GLN A 124 -9.04 -3.25 -21.02
CA GLN A 124 -9.39 -2.50 -19.83
C GLN A 124 -10.14 -3.40 -18.85
N VAL A 125 -9.61 -3.55 -17.64
CA VAL A 125 -10.28 -4.26 -16.55
C VAL A 125 -11.11 -3.27 -15.73
N VAL A 126 -12.42 -3.48 -15.77
CA VAL A 126 -13.46 -2.64 -15.17
C VAL A 126 -14.16 -3.40 -14.05
N ASP A 127 -14.29 -2.80 -12.87
CA ASP A 127 -15.05 -3.34 -11.74
C ASP A 127 -16.55 -3.10 -11.94
N ALA A 128 -17.32 -4.17 -12.15
CA ALA A 128 -18.76 -4.10 -12.31
C ALA A 128 -19.48 -3.49 -11.10
N THR A 129 -18.87 -3.52 -9.91
CA THR A 129 -19.46 -2.98 -8.68
C THR A 129 -19.25 -1.47 -8.50
N ALA A 130 -18.33 -0.87 -9.25
CA ALA A 130 -17.97 0.55 -9.25
C ALA A 130 -17.82 1.08 -10.69
N LEU A 131 -18.79 0.70 -11.52
CA LEU A 131 -18.73 0.86 -12.97
C LEU A 131 -18.67 2.34 -13.40
N ASP A 132 -19.36 3.23 -12.70
CA ASP A 132 -19.39 4.67 -12.95
C ASP A 132 -17.97 5.28 -13.05
N ARG A 133 -17.14 4.97 -12.05
CA ARG A 133 -15.77 5.48 -11.95
C ARG A 133 -14.84 4.92 -13.02
N ASP A 134 -15.01 3.63 -13.35
CA ASP A 134 -14.16 2.96 -14.33
C ASP A 134 -14.56 3.33 -15.77
N LEU A 135 -15.83 3.71 -16.00
CA LEU A 135 -16.30 4.24 -17.27
C LEU A 135 -15.66 5.58 -17.62
N GLU A 136 -15.31 6.43 -16.65
CA GLU A 136 -14.54 7.65 -16.93
C GLU A 136 -13.20 7.32 -17.58
N LEU A 137 -12.47 6.35 -17.01
CA LEU A 137 -11.21 5.87 -17.60
C LEU A 137 -11.47 5.20 -18.97
N SER A 138 -12.59 4.50 -19.15
CA SER A 138 -12.96 3.94 -20.45
C SER A 138 -13.08 5.03 -21.51
N LEU A 139 -13.73 6.15 -21.19
CA LEU A 139 -13.86 7.30 -22.09
C LEU A 139 -12.50 7.90 -22.43
N GLU A 140 -11.58 8.00 -21.47
CA GLU A 140 -10.22 8.50 -21.70
C GLU A 140 -9.41 7.55 -22.60
N LEU A 141 -9.48 6.23 -22.36
CA LEU A 141 -8.78 5.23 -23.16
C LEU A 141 -9.28 5.19 -24.61
N THR A 142 -10.54 5.57 -24.87
CA THR A 142 -11.03 5.69 -26.25
C THR A 142 -10.26 6.73 -27.08
N LEU A 143 -9.66 7.73 -26.43
CA LEU A 143 -8.87 8.78 -27.09
C LEU A 143 -7.53 8.26 -27.61
N LEU A 144 -7.05 7.10 -27.14
CA LEU A 144 -5.79 6.51 -27.62
C LEU A 144 -5.87 5.96 -29.05
N GLY A 145 -7.08 5.82 -29.61
CA GLY A 145 -7.27 5.37 -30.99
C GLY A 145 -6.80 3.94 -31.27
N ARG A 146 -6.58 3.14 -30.22
CA ARG A 146 -6.15 1.73 -30.31
C ARG A 146 -7.35 0.79 -30.14
N PRO A 147 -7.27 -0.44 -30.67
CA PRO A 147 -8.25 -1.47 -30.38
C PRO A 147 -8.40 -1.69 -28.87
N LEU A 148 -9.64 -1.72 -28.40
CA LEU A 148 -9.97 -1.79 -26.98
C LEU A 148 -10.97 -2.92 -26.74
N VAL A 149 -10.77 -3.67 -25.67
CA VAL A 149 -11.70 -4.67 -25.14
C VAL A 149 -11.88 -4.40 -23.66
N ILE A 150 -13.12 -4.50 -23.16
CA ILE A 150 -13.44 -4.28 -21.75
C ILE A 150 -13.70 -5.62 -21.07
N ALA A 151 -12.89 -5.94 -20.06
CA ALA A 151 -13.14 -7.02 -19.12
C ALA A 151 -13.97 -6.49 -17.94
N LEU A 152 -15.28 -6.73 -17.98
CA LEU A 152 -16.20 -6.35 -16.91
C LEU A 152 -16.13 -7.39 -15.79
N ASN A 153 -15.25 -7.16 -14.82
CA ASN A 153 -14.90 -8.08 -13.74
C ASN A 153 -15.80 -7.92 -12.51
N ARG A 154 -15.78 -8.90 -11.60
CA ARG A 154 -16.60 -8.93 -10.36
C ARG A 154 -18.11 -8.93 -10.63
N MET A 155 -18.53 -9.61 -11.70
CA MET A 155 -19.95 -9.74 -12.07
C MET A 155 -20.78 -10.50 -11.04
N ASP A 156 -20.16 -11.42 -10.30
CA ASP A 156 -20.72 -12.12 -9.16
C ASP A 156 -21.04 -11.16 -8.00
N GLU A 157 -20.07 -10.34 -7.60
CA GLU A 157 -20.27 -9.36 -6.51
C GLU A 157 -21.24 -8.24 -6.90
N ALA A 158 -21.29 -7.87 -8.18
CA ALA A 158 -22.29 -6.93 -8.68
C ALA A 158 -23.70 -7.50 -8.49
N ARG A 159 -23.91 -8.78 -8.82
CA ARG A 159 -25.19 -9.47 -8.61
C ARG A 159 -25.54 -9.57 -7.13
N ASP A 160 -24.58 -9.92 -6.26
CA ASP A 160 -24.77 -9.95 -4.80
C ASP A 160 -25.19 -8.58 -4.24
N LYS A 161 -24.72 -7.48 -4.86
CA LYS A 161 -25.13 -6.11 -4.52
C LYS A 161 -26.51 -5.73 -5.09
N GLY A 162 -27.15 -6.59 -5.86
CA GLY A 162 -28.38 -6.29 -6.60
C GLY A 162 -28.15 -5.40 -7.84
N LEU A 163 -26.92 -5.29 -8.32
CA LEU A 163 -26.56 -4.50 -9.50
C LEU A 163 -26.48 -5.40 -10.73
N TYR A 164 -27.42 -5.19 -11.67
CA TYR A 164 -27.44 -5.92 -12.94
C TYR A 164 -26.88 -5.04 -14.05
N VAL A 165 -25.73 -5.44 -14.61
CA VAL A 165 -25.07 -4.74 -15.71
C VAL A 165 -25.33 -5.46 -17.03
N ASN A 166 -25.83 -4.74 -18.02
CA ASN A 166 -26.03 -5.25 -19.38
C ASN A 166 -24.76 -5.03 -20.23
N ALA A 167 -23.89 -6.04 -20.24
CA ALA A 167 -22.64 -6.01 -21.01
C ALA A 167 -22.86 -5.77 -22.52
N LYS A 168 -23.94 -6.33 -23.10
CA LYS A 168 -24.24 -6.15 -24.52
C LYS A 168 -24.61 -4.70 -24.84
N ALA A 169 -25.47 -4.08 -24.02
CA ALA A 169 -25.82 -2.66 -24.20
C ALA A 169 -24.61 -1.74 -24.00
N LEU A 170 -23.70 -2.09 -23.08
CA LEU A 170 -22.45 -1.34 -22.91
C LEU A 170 -21.54 -1.48 -24.14
N SER A 171 -21.43 -2.69 -24.68
CA SER A 171 -20.66 -2.99 -25.88
C SER A 171 -21.17 -2.22 -27.10
N GLU A 172 -22.49 -2.18 -27.32
CA GLU A 172 -23.11 -1.43 -28.41
C GLU A 172 -22.88 0.10 -28.30
N ARG A 173 -22.89 0.64 -27.08
CA ARG A 173 -22.71 2.09 -26.84
C ARG A 173 -21.27 2.57 -26.96
N LEU A 174 -20.31 1.75 -26.51
CA LEU A 174 -18.89 2.06 -26.61
C LEU A 174 -18.28 1.61 -27.94
N GLY A 175 -18.94 0.70 -28.66
CA GLY A 175 -18.45 0.11 -29.90
C GLY A 175 -17.25 -0.81 -29.71
N VAL A 176 -17.08 -1.36 -28.51
CA VAL A 176 -15.99 -2.26 -28.15
C VAL A 176 -16.54 -3.55 -27.55
N PRO A 177 -15.87 -4.70 -27.71
CA PRO A 177 -16.28 -5.92 -27.02
C PRO A 177 -16.23 -5.74 -25.50
N VAL A 178 -17.34 -6.06 -24.83
CA VAL A 178 -17.44 -6.06 -23.36
C VAL A 178 -17.69 -7.49 -22.89
N VAL A 179 -16.72 -8.09 -22.22
CA VAL A 179 -16.79 -9.47 -21.76
C VAL A 179 -17.00 -9.51 -20.25
N PRO A 180 -18.11 -10.09 -19.75
CA PRO A 180 -18.32 -10.29 -18.33
C PRO A 180 -17.36 -11.36 -17.79
N THR A 181 -16.69 -11.07 -16.67
CA THR A 181 -15.68 -11.96 -16.08
C THR A 181 -15.82 -12.07 -14.57
N VAL A 182 -15.34 -13.19 -14.04
CA VAL A 182 -15.10 -13.40 -12.61
C VAL A 182 -13.69 -13.94 -12.47
N ALA A 183 -12.71 -13.03 -12.40
CA ALA A 183 -11.30 -13.36 -12.57
C ALA A 183 -10.79 -14.41 -11.58
N HIS A 184 -11.24 -14.37 -10.33
CA HIS A 184 -10.79 -15.31 -9.30
C HIS A 184 -11.33 -16.73 -9.48
N MET A 185 -12.42 -16.90 -10.22
CA MET A 185 -12.96 -18.21 -10.62
C MET A 185 -12.53 -18.63 -12.03
N GLY A 186 -11.77 -17.80 -12.73
CA GLY A 186 -11.36 -18.03 -14.13
C GLY A 186 -12.51 -17.94 -15.15
N MET A 187 -13.71 -17.49 -14.75
CA MET A 187 -14.87 -17.43 -15.65
C MET A 187 -14.77 -16.23 -16.61
N GLY A 188 -15.01 -16.49 -17.90
CA GLY A 188 -15.01 -15.49 -18.97
C GLY A 188 -13.61 -15.10 -19.49
N LEU A 189 -12.52 -15.67 -18.95
CA LEU A 189 -11.16 -15.34 -19.39
C LEU A 189 -10.86 -15.84 -20.81
N THR A 190 -11.33 -17.04 -21.17
CA THR A 190 -11.17 -17.57 -22.52
C THR A 190 -11.88 -16.68 -23.55
N ASP A 191 -13.10 -16.26 -23.25
CA ASP A 191 -13.89 -15.37 -24.11
C ASP A 191 -13.23 -13.98 -24.19
N LEU A 192 -12.67 -13.48 -23.09
CA LEU A 192 -11.96 -12.19 -23.05
C LEU A 192 -10.76 -12.17 -23.99
N PHE A 193 -9.90 -13.19 -23.89
CA PHE A 193 -8.70 -13.25 -24.72
C PHE A 193 -9.02 -13.60 -26.17
N ALA A 194 -10.07 -14.37 -26.44
CA ALA A 194 -10.59 -14.57 -27.78
C ALA A 194 -11.07 -13.23 -28.39
N ALA A 195 -11.85 -12.43 -27.63
CA ALA A 195 -12.29 -11.11 -28.06
C ALA A 195 -11.12 -10.14 -28.30
N ALA A 196 -10.05 -10.21 -27.47
CA ALA A 196 -8.83 -9.44 -27.69
C ALA A 196 -8.12 -9.82 -28.99
N LEU A 197 -8.08 -11.11 -29.32
CA LEU A 197 -7.50 -11.61 -30.56
C LEU A 197 -8.29 -11.17 -31.80
N GLU A 198 -9.62 -11.22 -31.72
CA GLU A 198 -10.52 -10.72 -32.76
C GLU A 198 -10.37 -9.21 -32.94
N ALA A 199 -10.34 -8.44 -31.84
CA ALA A 199 -10.11 -7.00 -31.88
C ALA A 199 -8.76 -6.64 -32.52
N ALA A 200 -7.72 -7.47 -32.31
CA ALA A 200 -6.42 -7.28 -32.95
C ALA A 200 -6.50 -7.46 -34.48
N ARG A 201 -7.28 -8.44 -34.94
CA ARG A 201 -7.47 -8.75 -36.37
C ARG A 201 -8.32 -7.71 -37.07
N GLU A 202 -9.46 -7.37 -36.48
CA GLU A 202 -10.43 -6.43 -37.05
C GLU A 202 -10.03 -4.97 -36.85
N GLN A 203 -9.03 -4.71 -35.99
CA GLN A 203 -8.64 -3.36 -35.57
C GLN A 203 -9.85 -2.60 -35.01
N THR A 204 -10.64 -3.26 -34.18
CA THR A 204 -11.90 -2.75 -33.62
C THR A 204 -11.64 -1.54 -32.73
N ARG A 205 -11.78 -0.34 -33.29
CA ARG A 205 -11.59 0.91 -32.56
C ARG A 205 -12.88 1.31 -31.83
N PRO A 206 -12.76 1.91 -30.63
CA PRO A 206 -13.91 2.47 -29.93
C PRO A 206 -14.68 3.49 -30.77
N VAL A 207 -15.99 3.57 -30.55
CA VAL A 207 -16.82 4.63 -31.15
C VAL A 207 -16.45 5.96 -30.50
N PRO A 208 -16.09 7.00 -31.29
CA PRO A 208 -15.77 8.32 -30.75
C PRO A 208 -16.92 8.89 -29.91
N GLN A 209 -16.66 9.10 -28.62
CA GLN A 209 -17.65 9.69 -27.70
C GLN A 209 -17.60 11.21 -27.84
N LEU A 210 -18.53 11.74 -28.63
CA LEU A 210 -18.58 13.16 -28.96
C LEU A 210 -18.71 14.04 -27.72
N LEU A 211 -17.89 15.10 -27.65
CA LEU A 211 -18.04 16.17 -26.66
C LEU A 211 -19.38 16.88 -26.84
N SER A 212 -19.92 17.40 -25.73
CA SER A 212 -21.08 18.27 -25.74
C SER A 212 -20.88 19.47 -26.67
N GLY A 213 -22.00 19.93 -27.25
CA GLY A 213 -21.95 20.92 -28.34
C GLY A 213 -21.36 22.27 -27.92
N HIS A 214 -21.53 22.68 -26.67
CA HIS A 214 -20.96 23.95 -26.16
C HIS A 214 -19.44 23.85 -25.98
N ILE A 215 -18.94 22.76 -25.41
CA ILE A 215 -17.50 22.51 -25.26
C ILE A 215 -16.82 22.41 -26.62
N ARG A 216 -17.43 21.67 -27.56
CA ARG A 216 -16.88 21.54 -28.92
C ARG A 216 -16.75 22.89 -29.62
N ARG A 217 -17.74 23.77 -29.47
CA ARG A 217 -17.67 25.14 -30.02
C ARG A 217 -16.59 25.96 -29.33
N GLY A 218 -16.46 25.87 -28.01
CA GLY A 218 -15.42 26.56 -27.25
C GLY A 218 -14.01 26.11 -27.62
N LEU A 219 -13.82 24.81 -27.91
CA LEU A 219 -12.53 24.23 -28.28
C LEU A 219 -12.22 24.28 -29.79
N ALA A 220 -13.13 24.76 -30.64
CA ALA A 220 -12.96 24.71 -32.09
C ALA A 220 -11.70 25.43 -32.58
N SER A 221 -11.37 26.59 -31.98
CA SER A 221 -10.16 27.33 -32.32
C SER A 221 -8.89 26.55 -31.94
N LEU A 222 -8.88 25.90 -30.77
CA LEU A 222 -7.75 25.09 -30.33
C LEU A 222 -7.59 23.84 -31.20
N ASP A 223 -8.69 23.17 -31.52
CA ASP A 223 -8.69 21.98 -32.37
C ASP A 223 -8.14 22.27 -33.77
N ALA A 224 -8.53 23.41 -34.36
CA ALA A 224 -8.00 23.85 -35.65
C ALA A 224 -6.48 24.16 -35.62
N LEU A 225 -5.96 24.69 -34.50
CA LEU A 225 -4.53 24.92 -34.32
C LEU A 225 -3.75 23.60 -34.24
N LEU A 226 -4.28 22.62 -33.51
CA LEU A 226 -3.64 21.32 -33.29
C LEU A 226 -3.72 20.39 -34.52
N ALA A 227 -4.63 20.66 -35.45
CA ALA A 227 -4.75 19.94 -36.72
C ALA A 227 -3.60 20.21 -37.72
N ARG A 228 -2.60 21.03 -37.37
CA ARG A 228 -1.45 21.29 -38.24
C ARG A 228 -0.56 20.05 -38.33
N PRO A 229 -0.08 19.68 -39.54
CA PRO A 229 0.68 18.45 -39.75
C PRO A 229 2.02 18.42 -39.01
N GLU A 230 2.62 19.58 -38.75
CA GLU A 230 3.86 19.72 -37.99
C GLU A 230 3.69 19.24 -36.54
N ILE A 231 2.56 19.58 -35.91
CA ILE A 231 2.22 19.19 -34.53
C ILE A 231 1.91 17.70 -34.49
N GLU A 232 1.13 17.20 -35.45
CA GLU A 232 0.80 15.77 -35.56
C GLU A 232 2.06 14.91 -35.70
N GLN A 233 3.03 15.34 -36.53
CA GLN A 233 4.28 14.60 -36.74
C GLN A 233 5.22 14.63 -35.53
N ALA A 234 5.23 15.74 -34.79
CA ALA A 234 6.03 15.90 -33.57
C ALA A 234 5.49 15.05 -32.42
N PHE A 235 4.19 15.16 -32.12
CA PHE A 235 3.58 14.43 -31.01
C PHE A 235 3.30 12.96 -31.34
N ARG A 236 2.91 12.63 -32.56
CA ARG A 236 2.50 11.26 -32.96
C ARG A 236 1.46 10.65 -32.00
N VAL A 237 0.48 11.45 -31.59
CA VAL A 237 -0.65 11.01 -30.77
C VAL A 237 -1.96 11.29 -31.51
N PRO A 238 -3.05 10.59 -31.20
CA PRO A 238 -4.36 10.93 -31.74
C PRO A 238 -4.75 12.37 -31.39
N GLN A 239 -5.21 13.12 -32.38
CA GLN A 239 -5.63 14.52 -32.21
C GLN A 239 -6.64 14.74 -31.06
N PRO A 240 -7.68 13.89 -30.87
CA PRO A 240 -8.61 14.06 -29.75
C PRO A 240 -7.93 13.98 -28.37
N LEU A 241 -6.91 13.12 -28.23
CA LEU A 241 -6.13 13.03 -26.99
C LEU A 241 -5.34 14.32 -26.77
N LEU A 242 -4.62 14.79 -27.78
CA LEU A 242 -3.80 16.01 -27.67
C LEU A 242 -4.65 17.23 -27.32
N LEU A 243 -5.82 17.37 -27.97
CA LEU A 243 -6.78 18.45 -27.71
C LEU A 243 -7.20 18.45 -26.24
N MET A 244 -7.60 17.28 -25.71
CA MET A 244 -8.05 17.17 -24.33
C MET A 244 -6.93 17.45 -23.32
N GLN A 245 -5.72 16.96 -23.57
CA GLN A 245 -4.57 17.20 -22.68
C GLN A 245 -4.17 18.67 -22.62
N LEU A 246 -4.10 19.34 -23.77
CA LEU A 246 -3.75 20.77 -23.82
C LEU A 246 -4.89 21.65 -23.29
N ALA A 247 -6.16 21.26 -23.50
CA ALA A 247 -7.30 22.00 -22.96
C ALA A 247 -7.35 21.95 -21.43
N GLU A 248 -7.11 20.78 -20.82
CA GLU A 248 -7.10 20.59 -19.36
C GLU A 248 -5.88 21.17 -18.64
N ASN A 249 -4.90 21.72 -19.38
CA ASN A 249 -3.61 22.20 -18.87
C ASN A 249 -2.74 21.09 -18.29
N ASP A 250 -2.59 19.97 -18.99
CA ASP A 250 -1.64 18.96 -18.54
C ASP A 250 -0.21 19.53 -18.57
N ASP A 251 0.46 19.49 -17.42
CA ASP A 251 1.75 20.14 -17.19
C ASP A 251 2.82 19.64 -18.16
N TRP A 252 2.75 18.36 -18.56
CA TRP A 252 3.73 17.77 -19.47
C TRP A 252 3.45 18.13 -20.92
N PHE A 253 2.24 17.85 -21.43
CA PHE A 253 1.92 18.13 -22.85
C PHE A 253 2.06 19.62 -23.19
N LEU A 254 1.69 20.51 -22.28
CA LEU A 254 1.83 21.95 -22.50
C LEU A 254 3.28 22.40 -22.48
N HIS A 255 4.10 21.86 -21.58
CA HIS A 255 5.53 22.14 -21.53
C HIS A 255 6.23 21.68 -22.81
N GLU A 256 5.95 20.45 -23.25
CA GLU A 256 6.51 19.92 -24.50
C GLU A 256 6.09 20.73 -25.73
N PHE A 257 4.83 21.18 -25.75
CA PHE A 257 4.34 22.06 -26.79
C PHE A 257 5.08 23.40 -26.79
N ALA A 258 5.33 23.98 -25.61
CA ALA A 258 6.03 25.25 -25.44
C ALA A 258 7.49 25.16 -25.91
N GLU A 259 8.19 24.05 -25.64
CA GLU A 259 9.58 23.86 -26.06
C GLU A 259 9.71 23.68 -27.58
N HIS A 260 8.82 22.89 -28.19
CA HIS A 260 8.91 22.55 -29.61
C HIS A 260 8.26 23.61 -30.52
N PHE A 261 7.21 24.28 -30.05
CA PHE A 261 6.43 25.26 -30.80
C PHE A 261 6.25 26.59 -30.04
N PRO A 262 7.34 27.27 -29.61
CA PRO A 262 7.26 28.49 -28.80
C PRO A 262 6.52 29.63 -29.50
N ALA A 263 6.57 29.68 -30.83
CA ALA A 263 5.86 30.69 -31.62
C ALA A 263 4.33 30.50 -31.62
N LEU A 264 3.86 29.25 -31.43
CA LEU A 264 2.43 28.91 -31.43
C LEU A 264 1.84 28.85 -30.02
N LEU A 265 2.67 28.84 -28.98
CA LEU A 265 2.23 28.84 -27.59
C LEU A 265 1.27 30.00 -27.27
N PRO A 266 1.51 31.27 -27.69
CA PRO A 266 0.58 32.36 -27.43
C PRO A 266 -0.78 32.16 -28.11
N GLU A 267 -0.81 31.52 -29.29
CA GLU A 267 -2.06 31.20 -29.99
C GLU A 267 -2.85 30.12 -29.22
N VAL A 268 -2.17 29.10 -28.68
CA VAL A 268 -2.77 28.05 -27.86
C VAL A 268 -3.31 28.62 -26.55
N GLU A 269 -2.54 29.44 -25.84
CA GLU A 269 -2.98 30.11 -24.61
C GLU A 269 -4.17 31.04 -24.86
N ALA A 270 -4.14 31.81 -25.95
CA ALA A 270 -5.26 32.66 -26.35
C ALA A 270 -6.52 31.84 -26.67
N ALA A 271 -6.40 30.76 -27.44
CA ALA A 271 -7.52 29.88 -27.76
C ALA A 271 -8.13 29.23 -26.50
N ARG A 272 -7.29 28.84 -25.53
CA ARG A 272 -7.74 28.31 -24.24
C ARG A 272 -8.43 29.35 -23.38
N LEU A 273 -7.91 30.58 -23.36
CA LEU A 273 -8.51 31.69 -22.62
C LEU A 273 -9.88 32.06 -23.21
N VAL A 274 -10.01 32.06 -24.55
CA VAL A 274 -11.31 32.23 -25.23
C VAL A 274 -12.27 31.11 -24.84
N ALA A 275 -11.83 29.85 -24.86
CA ALA A 275 -12.65 28.71 -24.43
C ALA A 275 -13.11 28.88 -22.97
N GLN A 276 -12.21 29.25 -22.07
CA GLN A 276 -12.50 29.46 -20.65
C GLN A 276 -13.51 30.59 -20.41
N GLN A 277 -13.42 31.69 -21.17
CA GLN A 277 -14.38 32.79 -21.08
C GLN A 277 -15.76 32.43 -21.64
N SER A 278 -15.81 31.50 -22.60
CA SER A 278 -17.06 31.05 -23.22
C SER A 278 -17.85 30.04 -22.39
N LEU A 279 -17.20 29.42 -21.38
CA LEU A 279 -17.76 28.35 -20.57
C LEU A 279 -18.17 28.84 -19.17
N PRO A 280 -19.18 28.20 -18.54
CA PRO A 280 -19.71 28.64 -17.25
C PRO A 280 -18.77 28.39 -16.07
N ARG A 281 -17.77 27.52 -16.25
CA ARG A 281 -16.80 27.08 -15.25
C ARG A 281 -15.39 27.14 -15.86
N PRO A 282 -14.33 27.09 -15.05
CA PRO A 282 -12.98 26.88 -15.57
C PRO A 282 -12.94 25.70 -16.54
N LEU A 283 -12.20 25.86 -17.64
CA LEU A 283 -12.19 24.90 -18.76
C LEU A 283 -11.91 23.45 -18.30
N SER A 284 -10.94 23.25 -17.41
CA SER A 284 -10.60 21.94 -16.86
C SER A 284 -11.73 21.31 -16.05
N ASP A 285 -12.41 22.11 -15.22
CA ASP A 285 -13.53 21.63 -14.40
C ASP A 285 -14.76 21.31 -15.26
N GLU A 286 -15.00 22.07 -16.33
CA GLU A 286 -16.08 21.82 -17.28
C GLU A 286 -15.84 20.55 -18.11
N LEU A 287 -14.61 20.32 -18.56
CA LEU A 287 -14.22 19.09 -19.26
C LEU A 287 -14.37 17.85 -18.38
N HIS A 288 -13.92 17.95 -17.13
CA HIS A 288 -14.10 16.88 -16.15
C HIS A 288 -15.60 16.62 -15.88
N ALA A 289 -16.40 17.67 -15.70
CA ALA A 289 -17.84 17.55 -15.49
C ALA A 289 -18.56 16.89 -16.68
N ASP A 290 -18.18 17.24 -17.91
CA ASP A 290 -18.72 16.64 -19.13
C ASP A 290 -18.33 15.15 -19.28
N ARG A 291 -17.10 14.78 -18.94
CA ARG A 291 -16.66 13.39 -18.90
C ARG A 291 -17.44 12.58 -17.87
N HIS A 292 -17.54 13.09 -16.64
CA HIS A 292 -18.31 12.48 -15.57
C HIS A 292 -19.79 12.32 -15.96
N TYR A 293 -20.38 13.35 -16.57
CA TYR A 293 -21.77 13.29 -17.07
C TYR A 293 -21.96 12.20 -18.13
N ARG A 294 -21.06 12.09 -19.11
CA ARG A 294 -21.11 11.03 -20.13
C ARG A 294 -20.96 9.63 -19.52
N ALA A 295 -20.05 9.46 -18.57
CA ALA A 295 -19.89 8.20 -17.85
C ALA A 295 -21.16 7.83 -17.06
N ALA A 296 -21.78 8.80 -16.38
CA ALA A 296 -23.04 8.60 -15.66
C ALA A 296 -24.19 8.21 -16.59
N LEU A 297 -24.33 8.84 -17.75
CA LEU A 297 -25.35 8.47 -18.74
C LEU A 297 -25.16 7.04 -19.28
N LEU A 298 -23.90 6.63 -19.51
CA LEU A 298 -23.59 5.26 -19.89
C LEU A 298 -23.98 4.30 -18.77
N TYR A 299 -23.57 4.59 -17.54
CA TYR A 299 -23.88 3.82 -16.34
C TYR A 299 -25.40 3.62 -16.18
N GLU A 300 -26.18 4.70 -16.18
CA GLU A 300 -27.64 4.63 -16.05
C GLU A 300 -28.30 3.82 -17.17
N ALA A 301 -27.77 3.90 -18.39
CA ALA A 301 -28.31 3.18 -19.53
C ALA A 301 -28.03 1.68 -19.50
N VAL A 302 -26.94 1.25 -18.84
CA VAL A 302 -26.51 -0.17 -18.83
C VAL A 302 -26.77 -0.87 -17.52
N THR A 303 -27.06 -0.14 -16.44
CA THR A 303 -27.30 -0.71 -15.11
C THR A 303 -28.78 -0.71 -14.75
N ARG A 304 -29.18 -1.75 -14.02
CA ARG A 304 -30.47 -1.80 -13.33
C ARG A 304 -30.23 -2.25 -11.90
N LEU A 305 -30.82 -1.50 -10.95
CA LEU A 305 -30.87 -1.89 -9.55
C LEU A 305 -32.02 -2.90 -9.40
N GLY A 306 -31.68 -4.16 -9.15
CA GLY A 306 -32.64 -5.18 -8.78
C GLY A 306 -32.81 -5.26 -7.26
N THR A 307 -33.69 -6.16 -6.83
CA THR A 307 -33.77 -6.55 -5.42
C THR A 307 -32.46 -7.24 -5.05
N ARG A 308 -31.76 -6.73 -4.03
CA ARG A 308 -30.64 -7.43 -3.40
C ARG A 308 -31.08 -8.86 -3.13
N GLU A 309 -30.39 -9.86 -3.70
CA GLU A 309 -30.46 -11.21 -3.14
C GLU A 309 -30.17 -11.05 -1.66
N ASP A 310 -30.98 -11.68 -0.80
CA ASP A 310 -30.86 -11.53 0.64
C ASP A 310 -29.43 -11.90 1.06
N SER A 311 -28.58 -10.87 1.23
CA SER A 311 -27.25 -10.99 1.80
C SER A 311 -27.35 -11.97 2.96
N GLU A 312 -26.57 -13.04 2.90
CA GLU A 312 -26.48 -14.05 3.95
C GLU A 312 -26.60 -13.36 5.32
N TRP A 313 -27.58 -13.79 6.11
CA TRP A 313 -27.99 -13.13 7.36
C TRP A 313 -26.79 -12.74 8.26
N TRP A 314 -25.74 -13.57 8.26
CA TRP A 314 -24.48 -13.34 8.95
C TRP A 314 -23.73 -12.07 8.53
N LYS A 315 -23.69 -11.74 7.23
CA LYS A 315 -23.00 -10.53 6.72
C LYS A 315 -23.69 -9.26 7.23
N ARG A 316 -25.03 -9.25 7.26
CA ARG A 316 -25.83 -8.14 7.81
C ARG A 316 -25.55 -7.95 9.30
N TRP A 317 -25.53 -9.05 10.05
CA TRP A 317 -25.23 -9.03 11.49
C TRP A 317 -23.82 -8.49 11.78
N LEU A 318 -22.82 -8.90 10.99
CA LEU A 318 -21.46 -8.38 11.11
C LEU A 318 -21.38 -6.89 10.76
N ASP A 319 -22.03 -6.44 9.69
CA ASP A 319 -22.09 -5.02 9.33
C ASP A 319 -22.78 -4.20 10.43
N GLU A 320 -23.86 -4.70 11.02
CA GLU A 320 -24.55 -4.06 12.13
C GLU A 320 -23.67 -3.97 13.37
N LEU A 321 -22.86 -4.99 13.67
CA LEU A 321 -21.90 -4.95 14.76
C LEU A 321 -20.76 -3.95 14.48
N PHE A 322 -20.11 -4.05 13.31
CA PHE A 322 -18.89 -3.29 13.00
C PHE A 322 -19.15 -1.85 12.59
N LEU A 323 -20.25 -1.53 11.92
CA LEU A 323 -20.53 -0.17 11.43
C LEU A 323 -21.32 0.67 12.44
N HIS A 324 -21.82 0.07 13.52
CA HIS A 324 -22.57 0.82 14.51
C HIS A 324 -21.66 1.83 15.26
N PRO A 325 -22.08 3.09 15.47
CA PRO A 325 -21.26 4.15 16.07
C PRO A 325 -20.65 3.90 17.46
N ARG A 326 -21.08 2.86 18.18
CA ARG A 326 -20.66 2.54 19.57
C ARG A 326 -20.18 1.10 19.64
N TRP A 327 -21.00 0.18 19.14
CA TRP A 327 -20.66 -1.24 19.07
C TRP A 327 -19.52 -1.53 18.08
N GLY A 328 -19.31 -0.70 17.05
CA GLY A 328 -18.21 -0.87 16.10
C GLY A 328 -16.83 -0.72 16.73
N LEU A 329 -16.66 0.23 17.67
CA LEU A 329 -15.41 0.39 18.43
C LEU A 329 -15.16 -0.77 19.40
N ILE A 330 -16.23 -1.26 20.04
CA ILE A 330 -16.13 -2.41 20.95
C ILE A 330 -15.84 -3.69 20.16
N GLY A 331 -16.52 -3.89 19.03
CA GLY A 331 -16.34 -5.02 18.14
C GLY A 331 -14.95 -5.03 17.51
N SER A 332 -14.43 -3.88 17.09
CA SER A 332 -13.06 -3.79 16.57
C SER A 332 -12.00 -4.07 17.64
N LEU A 333 -12.19 -3.52 18.85
CA LEU A 333 -11.31 -3.81 19.99
C LEU A 333 -11.36 -5.30 20.35
N ALA A 334 -12.53 -5.93 20.30
CA ALA A 334 -12.70 -7.35 20.57
C ALA A 334 -12.00 -8.23 19.52
N VAL A 335 -12.14 -7.91 18.23
CA VAL A 335 -11.40 -8.60 17.16
C VAL A 335 -9.90 -8.44 17.37
N PHE A 336 -9.42 -7.24 17.65
CA PHE A 336 -8.00 -7.01 17.86
C PHE A 336 -7.47 -7.72 19.11
N ALA A 337 -8.25 -7.73 20.21
CA ALA A 337 -7.92 -8.49 21.41
C ALA A 337 -7.88 -10.00 21.13
N LEU A 338 -8.81 -10.52 20.31
CA LEU A 338 -8.82 -11.93 19.88
C LEU A 338 -7.58 -12.26 19.05
N VAL A 339 -7.18 -11.39 18.13
CA VAL A 339 -5.95 -11.53 17.32
C VAL A 339 -4.74 -11.63 18.23
N LEU A 340 -4.56 -10.67 19.15
CA LEU A 340 -3.45 -10.68 20.09
C LEU A 340 -3.46 -11.93 20.96
N PHE A 341 -4.62 -12.31 21.51
CA PHE A 341 -4.75 -13.52 22.32
C PHE A 341 -4.34 -14.78 21.55
N MET A 342 -4.81 -14.92 20.30
CA MET A 342 -4.47 -16.05 19.45
C MET A 342 -2.97 -16.06 19.11
N VAL A 343 -2.40 -14.91 18.79
CA VAL A 343 -0.95 -14.76 18.53
C VAL A 343 -0.14 -15.17 19.76
N PHE A 344 -0.49 -14.73 20.97
CA PHE A 344 0.22 -15.13 22.18
C PHE A 344 0.13 -16.63 22.43
N LYS A 345 -1.06 -17.24 22.26
CA LYS A 345 -1.25 -18.68 22.43
C LYS A 345 -0.41 -19.48 21.43
N VAL A 346 -0.45 -19.11 20.16
CA VAL A 346 0.33 -19.75 19.09
C VAL A 346 1.82 -19.50 19.28
N SER A 347 2.20 -18.30 19.70
CA SER A 347 3.60 -17.92 19.95
C SER A 347 4.22 -18.74 21.06
N VAL A 348 3.56 -18.91 22.21
CA VAL A 348 4.07 -19.76 23.29
C VAL A 348 4.26 -21.21 22.83
N LEU A 349 3.32 -21.73 22.04
CA LEU A 349 3.42 -23.08 21.50
C LEU A 349 4.62 -23.22 20.54
N LEU A 350 4.73 -22.31 19.56
CA LEU A 350 5.82 -22.33 18.57
C LEU A 350 7.20 -22.04 19.18
N ASP A 351 7.27 -21.15 20.16
CA ASP A 351 8.51 -20.78 20.87
C ASP A 351 9.07 -22.00 21.64
N SER A 352 8.20 -22.75 22.32
CA SER A 352 8.58 -23.99 23.02
C SER A 352 9.13 -25.08 22.07
N LEU A 353 8.68 -25.09 20.81
CA LEU A 353 9.10 -26.06 19.80
C LEU A 353 10.37 -25.65 19.06
N THR A 354 10.68 -24.36 18.99
CA THR A 354 11.75 -23.82 18.12
C THR A 354 12.88 -23.18 18.92
N SER A 355 12.69 -21.93 19.36
CA SER A 355 13.71 -21.10 20.00
C SER A 355 14.21 -21.71 21.31
N ALA A 356 13.33 -22.24 22.16
CA ALA A 356 13.71 -22.80 23.46
C ALA A 356 14.70 -23.97 23.31
N ARG A 357 14.49 -24.81 22.30
CA ARG A 357 15.40 -25.93 21.97
C ARG A 357 16.73 -25.45 21.40
N LEU A 358 16.70 -24.45 20.52
CA LEU A 358 17.90 -23.84 19.95
C LEU A 358 18.76 -23.15 21.02
N VAL A 359 18.13 -22.43 21.96
CA VAL A 359 18.82 -21.79 23.09
C VAL A 359 19.44 -22.84 24.02
N ALA A 360 18.72 -23.93 24.32
CA ALA A 360 19.25 -25.02 25.14
C ALA A 360 20.50 -25.66 24.51
N TRP A 361 20.47 -25.91 23.19
CA TRP A 361 21.61 -26.43 22.44
C TRP A 361 22.82 -25.47 22.45
N LEU A 362 22.58 -24.17 22.36
CA LEU A 362 23.63 -23.15 22.41
C LEU A 362 24.18 -22.90 23.82
N GLY A 363 23.42 -23.18 24.87
CA GLY A 363 23.85 -23.05 26.26
C GLY A 363 25.01 -23.98 26.65
N GLU A 364 25.20 -25.07 25.90
CA GLU A 364 26.32 -26.01 26.08
C GLU A 364 27.64 -25.46 25.54
N TRP A 365 27.61 -24.40 24.72
CA TRP A 365 28.79 -23.78 24.13
C TRP A 365 29.19 -22.50 24.88
N GLN A 366 30.16 -22.62 25.79
CA GLN A 366 30.77 -21.49 26.50
C GLN A 366 32.24 -21.33 26.10
N PRO A 367 32.53 -20.62 25.00
CA PRO A 367 33.89 -20.41 24.55
C PRO A 367 34.62 -19.34 25.39
N ALA A 368 35.89 -19.61 25.73
CA ALA A 368 36.76 -18.68 26.45
C ALA A 368 37.54 -17.71 25.54
N THR A 369 37.54 -17.93 24.21
CA THR A 369 38.27 -17.09 23.23
C THR A 369 37.40 -15.98 22.68
N THR A 370 37.98 -14.83 22.38
CA THR A 370 37.27 -13.69 21.74
C THR A 370 36.60 -14.06 20.42
N ALA A 371 37.24 -14.88 19.60
CA ALA A 371 36.63 -15.41 18.37
C ALA A 371 35.42 -16.31 18.66
N GLY A 372 35.48 -17.10 19.74
CA GLY A 372 34.35 -17.93 20.17
C GLY A 372 33.21 -17.10 20.77
N VAL A 373 33.49 -16.00 21.49
CA VAL A 373 32.46 -15.06 21.98
C VAL A 373 31.71 -14.43 20.81
N VAL A 374 32.41 -14.02 19.75
CA VAL A 374 31.78 -13.50 18.53
C VAL A 374 30.94 -14.58 17.83
N GLY A 375 31.45 -15.82 17.72
CA GLY A 375 30.70 -16.95 17.16
C GLY A 375 29.41 -17.26 17.93
N LEU A 376 29.48 -17.26 19.26
CA LEU A 376 28.33 -17.44 20.14
C LEU A 376 27.33 -16.28 19.97
N ALA A 377 27.81 -15.03 19.89
CA ALA A 377 26.96 -13.86 19.73
C ALA A 377 26.20 -13.85 18.39
N VAL A 378 26.84 -14.28 17.30
CA VAL A 378 26.19 -14.46 16.00
C VAL A 378 25.10 -15.53 16.08
N ALA A 379 25.42 -16.67 16.69
CA ALA A 379 24.45 -17.76 16.84
C ALA A 379 23.26 -17.35 17.74
N GLN A 380 23.51 -16.64 18.85
CA GLN A 380 22.47 -16.05 19.69
C GLN A 380 21.63 -15.01 18.93
N GLY A 381 22.25 -14.21 18.06
CA GLY A 381 21.55 -13.29 17.15
C GLY A 381 20.61 -14.02 16.20
N LEU A 382 21.07 -15.11 15.56
CA LEU A 382 20.26 -15.91 14.64
C LEU A 382 19.11 -16.64 15.36
N VAL A 383 19.37 -17.23 16.52
CA VAL A 383 18.33 -17.88 17.33
C VAL A 383 17.33 -16.86 17.85
N GLY A 384 17.81 -15.68 18.26
CA GLY A 384 16.97 -14.55 18.60
C GLY A 384 16.05 -14.13 17.45
N MET A 385 16.56 -14.13 16.21
CA MET A 385 15.75 -13.84 15.01
C MET A 385 14.68 -14.92 14.81
N ILE A 386 15.05 -16.20 14.82
CA ILE A 386 14.11 -17.31 14.65
C ILE A 386 13.00 -17.24 15.71
N GLY A 387 13.35 -16.97 16.97
CA GLY A 387 12.41 -16.87 18.08
C GLY A 387 11.45 -15.66 18.02
N ILE A 388 11.75 -14.63 17.23
CA ILE A 388 10.81 -13.52 16.97
C ILE A 388 9.99 -13.81 15.74
N VAL A 389 10.65 -14.23 14.66
CA VAL A 389 10.04 -14.32 13.34
C VAL A 389 9.03 -15.45 13.29
N VAL A 390 9.39 -16.64 13.75
CA VAL A 390 8.56 -17.84 13.60
C VAL A 390 7.39 -17.86 14.59
N PRO A 391 7.61 -17.70 15.91
CA PRO A 391 6.53 -17.85 16.88
C PRO A 391 5.59 -16.65 16.89
N TYR A 392 6.10 -15.45 16.62
CA TYR A 392 5.38 -14.22 16.89
C TYR A 392 5.01 -13.44 15.64
N MET A 393 6.02 -13.05 14.85
CA MET A 393 5.83 -12.18 13.70
C MET A 393 5.00 -12.85 12.60
N LEU A 394 5.31 -14.10 12.25
CA LEU A 394 4.65 -14.81 11.16
C LEU A 394 3.15 -15.04 11.46
N PRO A 395 2.73 -15.56 12.63
CA PRO A 395 1.31 -15.67 12.97
C PRO A 395 0.58 -14.31 13.01
N LEU A 396 1.23 -13.26 13.52
CA LEU A 396 0.66 -11.91 13.56
C LEU A 396 0.40 -11.38 12.15
N VAL A 397 1.40 -11.43 11.26
CA VAL A 397 1.26 -10.96 9.87
C VAL A 397 0.22 -11.80 9.13
N LEU A 398 0.23 -13.12 9.30
CA LEU A 398 -0.74 -14.04 8.71
C LEU A 398 -2.18 -13.65 9.09
N LEU A 399 -2.43 -13.42 10.39
CA LEU A 399 -3.77 -13.10 10.89
C LEU A 399 -4.20 -11.68 10.50
N LEU A 400 -3.28 -10.72 10.44
CA LEU A 400 -3.56 -9.38 9.91
C LEU A 400 -3.91 -9.41 8.41
N VAL A 401 -3.17 -10.18 7.60
CA VAL A 401 -3.49 -10.37 6.18
C VAL A 401 -4.85 -11.05 6.01
N ALA A 402 -5.19 -12.03 6.87
CA ALA A 402 -6.51 -12.64 6.87
C ALA A 402 -7.65 -11.64 7.19
N LEU A 403 -7.43 -10.72 8.15
CA LEU A 403 -8.40 -9.66 8.46
C LEU A 403 -8.52 -8.60 7.37
N GLU A 404 -7.44 -8.37 6.63
CA GLU A 404 -7.41 -7.46 5.49
C GLU A 404 -8.16 -8.05 4.29
N GLU A 405 -7.85 -9.29 3.91
CA GLU A 405 -8.51 -10.01 2.80
C GLU A 405 -9.99 -10.30 3.07
N SER A 406 -10.38 -10.47 4.34
CA SER A 406 -11.79 -10.65 4.71
C SER A 406 -12.62 -9.38 4.72
N GLY A 407 -12.00 -8.19 4.58
CA GLY A 407 -12.70 -6.91 4.57
C GLY A 407 -13.15 -6.41 5.95
N ILE A 408 -12.81 -7.13 7.04
CA ILE A 408 -13.08 -6.70 8.43
C ILE A 408 -12.25 -5.45 8.75
N MET A 409 -10.96 -5.44 8.37
CA MET A 409 -10.05 -4.33 8.65
C MET A 409 -10.56 -2.98 8.11
N HIS A 410 -11.21 -2.99 6.94
CA HIS A 410 -11.67 -1.78 6.27
C HIS A 410 -12.90 -1.16 6.95
N ARG A 411 -13.76 -2.00 7.54
CA ARG A 411 -14.90 -1.54 8.36
C ARG A 411 -14.44 -0.99 9.69
N VAL A 412 -13.47 -1.64 10.33
CA VAL A 412 -12.83 -1.11 11.54
C VAL A 412 -12.21 0.24 11.25
N ALA A 413 -11.48 0.37 10.14
CA ALA A 413 -10.90 1.63 9.71
C ALA A 413 -11.96 2.71 9.51
N PHE A 414 -13.11 2.39 8.89
CA PHE A 414 -14.22 3.32 8.73
C PHE A 414 -14.76 3.87 10.06
N VAL A 415 -14.88 3.04 11.10
CA VAL A 415 -15.34 3.51 12.43
C VAL A 415 -14.32 4.44 13.09
N VAL A 416 -13.03 4.09 13.00
CA VAL A 416 -11.96 4.87 13.64
C VAL A 416 -11.65 6.15 12.85
N ASP A 417 -12.00 6.20 11.56
CA ASP A 417 -11.77 7.34 10.65
C ASP A 417 -12.32 8.67 11.21
N ARG A 418 -13.48 8.64 11.87
CA ARG A 418 -14.05 9.83 12.53
C ARG A 418 -13.09 10.45 13.55
N GLY A 419 -12.33 9.62 14.28
CA GLY A 419 -11.32 10.07 15.22
C GLY A 419 -10.09 10.68 14.53
N PHE A 420 -9.66 10.08 13.42
CA PHE A 420 -8.52 10.58 12.63
C PHE A 420 -8.82 11.94 12.00
N HIS A 421 -10.03 12.15 11.50
CA HIS A 421 -10.47 13.46 11.01
C HIS A 421 -10.36 14.56 12.09
N ALA A 422 -10.66 14.24 13.36
CA ALA A 422 -10.52 15.18 14.48
C ALA A 422 -9.05 15.50 14.84
N ILE A 423 -8.11 14.71 14.32
CA ILE A 423 -6.65 14.89 14.47
C ILE A 423 -6.06 15.58 13.22
N GLY A 424 -6.84 15.70 12.13
CA GLY A 424 -6.40 16.27 10.86
C GLY A 424 -5.80 15.25 9.89
N LEU A 425 -6.13 13.96 10.05
CA LEU A 425 -5.76 12.86 9.17
C LEU A 425 -6.99 12.33 8.42
N HIS A 426 -6.84 11.89 7.18
CA HIS A 426 -7.92 11.28 6.39
C HIS A 426 -7.95 9.74 6.49
N GLY A 427 -9.07 9.13 6.12
CA GLY A 427 -9.35 7.71 6.34
C GLY A 427 -8.42 6.71 5.68
N GLY A 428 -7.65 7.14 4.67
CA GLY A 428 -6.63 6.30 4.01
C GLY A 428 -5.54 5.79 4.97
N VAL A 429 -5.27 6.50 6.09
CA VAL A 429 -4.27 6.06 7.07
C VAL A 429 -4.82 5.21 8.20
N ALA A 430 -6.15 5.07 8.34
CA ALA A 430 -6.76 4.35 9.45
C ALA A 430 -6.37 2.85 9.47
N VAL A 431 -6.34 2.19 8.30
CA VAL A 431 -5.89 0.79 8.17
C VAL A 431 -4.43 0.62 8.63
N PRO A 432 -3.46 1.41 8.15
CA PRO A 432 -2.09 1.37 8.66
C PRO A 432 -1.94 1.53 10.18
N PHE A 433 -2.72 2.42 10.82
CA PHE A 433 -2.66 2.60 12.28
C PHE A 433 -3.11 1.34 13.04
N LEU A 434 -4.12 0.63 12.53
CA LEU A 434 -4.57 -0.65 13.11
C LEU A 434 -3.50 -1.73 12.96
N ILE A 435 -2.82 -1.78 11.81
CA ILE A 435 -1.66 -2.65 11.61
C ILE A 435 -0.52 -2.29 12.59
N GLY A 436 -0.36 -1.00 12.93
CA GLY A 436 0.64 -0.49 13.87
C GLY A 436 0.49 -1.02 15.29
N LEU A 437 -0.74 -1.25 15.75
CA LEU A 437 -1.01 -1.92 17.03
C LEU A 437 -0.40 -3.34 17.06
N GLY A 438 -0.29 -3.99 15.89
CA GLY A 438 0.50 -5.19 15.71
C GLY A 438 1.99 -4.87 15.66
N CYS A 439 2.46 -4.30 14.55
CA CYS A 439 3.87 -3.94 14.37
C CYS A 439 4.01 -2.66 13.54
N ASN A 440 4.87 -1.76 14.00
CA ASN A 440 5.09 -0.47 13.35
C ASN A 440 5.77 -0.59 11.97
N VAL A 441 6.53 -1.66 11.75
CA VAL A 441 7.26 -1.89 10.49
C VAL A 441 6.32 -2.10 9.28
N PRO A 442 5.42 -3.11 9.27
CA PRO A 442 4.45 -3.28 8.19
C PRO A 442 3.45 -2.11 8.12
N ALA A 443 3.15 -1.47 9.25
CA ALA A 443 2.29 -0.30 9.29
C ALA A 443 2.87 0.87 8.49
N ILE A 444 4.12 1.26 8.73
CA ILE A 444 4.76 2.37 7.99
C ILE A 444 4.96 2.01 6.50
N SER A 445 5.27 0.76 6.19
CA SER A 445 5.32 0.29 4.80
C SER A 445 3.95 0.45 4.11
N SER A 446 2.86 0.11 4.81
CA SER A 446 1.50 0.28 4.28
C SER A 446 1.10 1.76 4.12
N VAL A 447 1.56 2.66 5.01
CA VAL A 447 1.38 4.11 4.82
C VAL A 447 2.07 4.58 3.55
N ALA A 448 3.28 4.08 3.25
CA ALA A 448 4.02 4.46 2.05
C ALA A 448 3.30 4.02 0.75
N ALA A 449 2.49 2.97 0.81
CA ALA A 449 1.70 2.49 -0.32
C ALA A 449 0.34 3.21 -0.47
N THR A 450 -0.25 3.69 0.62
CA THR A 450 -1.63 4.21 0.65
C THR A 450 -1.73 5.73 0.73
N ALA A 451 -0.75 6.40 1.33
CA ALA A 451 -0.76 7.84 1.56
C ALA A 451 0.34 8.55 0.76
N SER A 452 0.06 9.78 0.34
CA SER A 452 1.00 10.65 -0.40
C SER A 452 1.27 11.96 0.35
N GLY A 453 2.35 12.64 -0.03
CA GLY A 453 2.69 13.97 0.50
C GLY A 453 2.83 14.04 2.03
N ARG A 454 2.17 15.04 2.63
CA ARG A 454 2.17 15.30 4.08
C ARG A 454 1.63 14.14 4.90
N GLU A 455 0.53 13.53 4.46
CA GLU A 455 -0.16 12.49 5.24
C GLU A 455 0.74 11.30 5.51
N ARG A 456 1.56 10.94 4.52
CA ARG A 456 2.58 9.90 4.64
C ARG A 456 3.57 10.21 5.76
N ILE A 457 4.02 11.47 5.87
CA ILE A 457 4.98 11.88 6.91
C ILE A 457 4.31 11.87 8.28
N ILE A 458 3.15 12.54 8.43
CA ILE A 458 2.46 12.65 9.72
C ILE A 458 2.04 11.27 10.23
N ALA A 459 1.45 10.42 9.40
CA ALA A 459 1.03 9.08 9.80
C ALA A 459 2.23 8.21 10.18
N SER A 460 3.33 8.24 9.40
CA SER A 460 4.55 7.49 9.74
C SER A 460 5.17 7.94 11.07
N LEU A 461 5.13 9.23 11.38
CA LEU A 461 5.58 9.78 12.67
C LEU A 461 4.67 9.39 13.83
N LEU A 462 3.35 9.37 13.63
CA LEU A 462 2.40 9.05 14.69
C LEU A 462 2.33 7.56 15.01
N ILE A 463 2.52 6.70 14.01
CA ILE A 463 2.56 5.23 14.19
C ILE A 463 3.68 4.82 15.16
N THR A 464 4.77 5.58 15.29
CA THR A 464 5.83 5.27 16.26
C THR A 464 5.39 5.41 17.71
N PHE A 465 4.35 6.20 17.98
CA PHE A 465 3.75 6.40 19.30
C PHE A 465 2.61 5.42 19.58
N VAL A 466 2.14 4.69 18.57
CA VAL A 466 1.17 3.60 18.76
C VAL A 466 1.87 2.45 19.48
N PRO A 467 1.32 1.97 20.62
CA PRO A 467 1.90 0.85 21.33
C PRO A 467 1.75 -0.41 20.48
N CYS A 468 2.83 -0.83 19.85
CA CYS A 468 2.87 -2.10 19.15
C CYS A 468 2.68 -3.26 20.13
N SER A 469 2.41 -4.44 19.58
CA SER A 469 2.12 -5.66 20.32
C SER A 469 3.20 -6.00 21.38
N ALA A 470 4.48 -5.74 21.10
CA ALA A 470 5.58 -5.90 22.05
C ALA A 470 5.52 -4.94 23.26
N ARG A 471 5.25 -3.65 22.99
CA ARG A 471 5.12 -2.65 24.05
C ARG A 471 3.87 -2.95 24.89
N SER A 472 2.79 -3.35 24.23
CA SER A 472 1.54 -3.76 24.88
C SER A 472 1.75 -4.97 25.79
N ALA A 473 2.56 -5.96 25.37
CA ALA A 473 2.90 -7.12 26.18
C ALA A 473 3.62 -6.73 27.48
N ILE A 474 4.62 -5.85 27.39
CA ILE A 474 5.39 -5.37 28.56
C ILE A 474 4.48 -4.58 29.51
N VAL A 475 3.63 -3.69 28.98
CA VAL A 475 2.68 -2.90 29.78
C VAL A 475 1.66 -3.81 30.47
N LEU A 476 1.14 -4.84 29.78
CA LEU A 476 0.19 -5.79 30.37
C LEU A 476 0.87 -6.68 31.42
N ALA A 477 2.07 -7.19 31.16
CA ALA A 477 2.78 -8.09 32.07
C ALA A 477 3.23 -7.37 33.35
N LEU A 478 3.88 -6.21 33.19
CA LEU A 478 4.45 -5.46 34.31
C LEU A 478 3.41 -4.53 34.95
N GLY A 479 2.67 -3.80 34.13
CA GLY A 479 1.60 -2.92 34.61
C GLY A 479 0.43 -3.69 35.21
N GLY A 480 0.03 -4.82 34.60
CA GLY A 480 -1.03 -5.66 35.15
C GLY A 480 -0.66 -6.22 36.52
N LYS A 481 0.58 -6.69 36.71
CA LYS A 481 1.06 -7.24 37.98
C LYS A 481 1.26 -6.18 39.07
N TYR A 482 1.85 -5.03 38.75
CA TYR A 482 2.32 -4.06 39.75
C TYR A 482 1.49 -2.77 39.85
N LEU A 483 0.80 -2.35 38.78
CA LEU A 483 -0.02 -1.13 38.74
C LEU A 483 -1.54 -1.44 38.69
N GLY A 484 -1.90 -2.70 38.46
CA GLY A 484 -3.28 -3.13 38.27
C GLY A 484 -3.90 -2.65 36.95
N VAL A 485 -5.18 -2.96 36.78
CA VAL A 485 -5.94 -2.66 35.56
C VAL A 485 -6.03 -1.16 35.29
N THR A 486 -6.17 -0.35 36.34
CA THR A 486 -6.28 1.11 36.24
C THR A 486 -5.01 1.74 35.68
N GLY A 487 -3.83 1.30 36.13
CA GLY A 487 -2.55 1.79 35.62
C GLY A 487 -2.32 1.41 34.15
N VAL A 488 -2.68 0.19 33.76
CA VAL A 488 -2.61 -0.26 32.36
C VAL A 488 -3.49 0.62 31.46
N ILE A 489 -4.75 0.84 31.85
CA ILE A 489 -5.68 1.70 31.11
C ILE A 489 -5.14 3.14 31.03
N ALA A 490 -4.58 3.66 32.12
CA ALA A 490 -4.01 5.01 32.15
C ALA A 490 -2.84 5.17 31.17
N ILE A 491 -1.94 4.16 31.07
CA ILE A 491 -0.81 4.19 30.12
C ILE A 491 -1.31 4.17 28.67
N PHE A 492 -2.27 3.31 28.33
CA PHE A 492 -2.84 3.27 26.98
C PHE A 492 -3.62 4.54 26.64
N ALA A 493 -4.37 5.09 27.59
CA ALA A 493 -5.07 6.36 27.43
C ALA A 493 -4.08 7.51 27.20
N LEU A 494 -2.97 7.54 27.95
CA LEU A 494 -1.89 8.52 27.75
C LEU A 494 -1.24 8.40 26.37
N ALA A 495 -0.99 7.17 25.90
CA ALA A 495 -0.46 6.95 24.56
C ALA A 495 -1.42 7.47 23.47
N MET A 496 -2.72 7.15 23.58
CA MET A 496 -3.74 7.64 22.64
C MET A 496 -3.88 9.17 22.68
N LEU A 497 -3.84 9.77 23.88
CA LEU A 497 -3.83 11.22 24.05
C LEU A 497 -2.61 11.85 23.37
N THR A 498 -1.44 11.23 23.54
CA THR A 498 -0.18 11.69 22.93
C THR A 498 -0.29 11.69 21.41
N VAL A 499 -0.80 10.61 20.81
CA VAL A 499 -1.06 10.52 19.37
C VAL A 499 -2.02 11.63 18.91
N ALA A 500 -3.12 11.86 19.65
CA ALA A 500 -4.10 12.88 19.29
C ALA A 500 -3.54 14.32 19.36
N VAL A 501 -2.81 14.64 20.44
CA VAL A 501 -2.18 15.96 20.62
C VAL A 501 -1.09 16.19 19.59
N LEU A 502 -0.22 15.20 19.39
CA LEU A 502 0.89 15.33 18.46
C LEU A 502 0.43 15.39 17.01
N GLY A 503 -0.62 14.65 16.65
CA GLY A 503 -1.20 14.72 15.31
C GLY A 503 -1.80 16.09 15.01
N ARG A 504 -2.50 16.70 15.96
CA ARG A 504 -2.96 18.10 15.82
C ARG A 504 -1.81 19.10 15.71
N LEU A 505 -0.74 18.91 16.48
CA LEU A 505 0.43 19.79 16.44
C LEU A 505 1.18 19.67 15.10
N LEU A 506 1.42 18.45 14.62
CA LEU A 506 2.05 18.19 13.33
C LEU A 506 1.18 18.66 12.17
N GLY A 507 -0.13 18.51 12.27
CA GLY A 507 -1.09 19.02 11.27
C GLY A 507 -1.03 20.54 11.08
N ARG A 508 -0.65 21.31 12.12
CA ARG A 508 -0.40 22.75 11.99
C ARG A 508 0.92 23.07 11.30
N ARG A 509 1.95 22.22 11.45
CA ARG A 509 3.30 22.46 10.94
C ARG A 509 3.39 22.29 9.43
N TYR A 510 2.58 21.37 8.88
CA TYR A 510 2.48 21.10 7.45
C TYR A 510 1.06 21.46 7.00
N PRO A 511 0.74 22.69 6.57
CA PRO A 511 -0.62 23.04 6.12
C PRO A 511 -0.83 22.68 4.63
N GLU A 512 -1.79 21.80 4.33
CA GLU A 512 -2.25 21.51 2.96
C GLU A 512 -3.74 21.15 2.93
N SER A 513 -4.46 21.59 1.89
CA SER A 513 -5.88 21.29 1.65
C SER A 513 -6.01 19.95 0.92
N VAL A 514 -6.18 18.85 1.66
CA VAL A 514 -6.45 17.55 1.04
C VAL A 514 -7.95 17.41 0.76
N ARG A 515 -8.28 16.90 -0.43
CA ARG A 515 -9.66 16.65 -0.88
C ARG A 515 -10.18 15.43 -0.12
N GLY A 516 -11.43 15.49 0.33
CA GLY A 516 -12.06 14.36 1.04
C GLY A 516 -12.01 13.09 0.19
N LEU A 517 -11.39 12.03 0.72
CA LEU A 517 -11.36 10.72 0.08
C LEU A 517 -12.57 9.93 0.59
N VAL A 518 -13.44 9.47 -0.31
CA VAL A 518 -14.52 8.55 0.05
C VAL A 518 -13.90 7.17 0.22
N LEU A 519 -13.94 6.64 1.45
CA LEU A 519 -13.39 5.32 1.74
C LEU A 519 -14.36 4.24 1.25
N GLU A 520 -14.00 3.54 0.18
CA GLU A 520 -14.78 2.40 -0.31
C GLU A 520 -14.59 1.19 0.61
N ILE A 521 -15.70 0.62 1.09
CA ILE A 521 -15.67 -0.56 1.96
C ILE A 521 -15.83 -1.82 1.09
N PRO A 522 -14.81 -2.69 1.01
CA PRO A 522 -14.91 -3.93 0.24
C PRO A 522 -15.92 -4.91 0.86
N ALA A 523 -16.49 -5.79 0.03
CA ALA A 523 -17.39 -6.83 0.50
C ALA A 523 -16.67 -7.86 1.39
N TYR A 524 -17.42 -8.55 2.26
CA TYR A 524 -16.90 -9.69 3.01
C TYR A 524 -16.54 -10.82 2.05
N ARG A 525 -15.31 -11.31 2.15
CA ARG A 525 -14.85 -12.49 1.42
C ARG A 525 -14.11 -13.43 2.37
N LEU A 526 -14.11 -14.72 2.07
CA LEU A 526 -13.23 -15.65 2.78
C LEU A 526 -11.82 -15.53 2.17
N PRO A 527 -10.76 -15.46 3.00
CA PRO A 527 -9.40 -15.34 2.50
C PRO A 527 -9.01 -16.61 1.74
N ASP A 528 -8.40 -16.44 0.56
CA ASP A 528 -7.85 -17.54 -0.22
C ASP A 528 -6.48 -17.94 0.34
N TRP A 529 -6.33 -19.18 0.80
CA TRP A 529 -5.10 -19.63 1.47
C TRP A 529 -3.83 -19.41 0.64
N ALA A 530 -3.89 -19.60 -0.67
CA ALA A 530 -2.72 -19.43 -1.54
C ALA A 530 -2.30 -17.95 -1.61
N THR A 531 -3.27 -17.05 -1.75
CA THR A 531 -3.04 -15.60 -1.80
C THR A 531 -2.59 -15.06 -0.45
N MET A 532 -3.23 -15.51 0.63
CA MET A 532 -2.91 -15.11 1.98
C MET A 532 -1.48 -15.51 2.37
N LEU A 533 -1.01 -16.72 2.03
CA LEU A 533 0.36 -17.16 2.27
C LEU A 533 1.40 -16.38 1.45
N ARG A 534 1.12 -16.13 0.16
CA ARG A 534 2.01 -15.33 -0.69
C ARG A 534 2.15 -13.90 -0.17
N ASN A 535 1.04 -13.27 0.20
CA ASN A 535 1.01 -11.91 0.73
C ASN A 535 1.73 -11.84 2.09
N THR A 536 1.52 -12.85 2.95
CA THR A 536 2.24 -12.99 4.21
C THR A 536 3.75 -13.13 3.99
N TRP A 537 4.17 -13.96 3.04
CA TRP A 537 5.58 -14.15 2.72
C TRP A 537 6.23 -12.87 2.18
N ALA A 538 5.58 -12.18 1.24
CA ALA A 538 6.09 -10.92 0.69
C ALA A 538 6.33 -9.88 1.79
N ARG A 539 5.34 -9.68 2.69
CA ARG A 539 5.48 -8.74 3.82
C ARG A 539 6.53 -9.19 4.85
N THR A 540 6.63 -10.49 5.10
CA THR A 540 7.60 -11.06 6.05
C THR A 540 9.04 -10.99 5.51
N SER A 541 9.24 -11.25 4.22
CA SER A 541 10.55 -11.26 3.55
C SER A 541 11.22 -9.88 3.59
N ASP A 542 10.47 -8.81 3.30
CA ASP A 542 10.97 -7.44 3.39
C ASP A 542 11.44 -7.09 4.80
N ILE A 543 10.71 -7.55 5.82
CA ILE A 543 11.09 -7.34 7.22
C ILE A 543 12.35 -8.14 7.55
N LEU A 544 12.42 -9.40 7.11
CA LEU A 544 13.52 -10.31 7.43
C LEU A 544 14.86 -9.82 6.88
N THR A 545 14.88 -9.31 5.65
CA THR A 545 16.11 -8.78 5.02
C THR A 545 16.69 -7.58 5.76
N ILE A 546 15.85 -6.78 6.41
CA ILE A 546 16.26 -5.59 7.17
C ILE A 546 16.63 -5.96 8.62
N VAL A 547 15.83 -6.80 9.28
CA VAL A 547 16.00 -7.10 10.72
C VAL A 547 17.15 -8.06 10.98
N THR A 548 17.36 -9.06 10.12
CA THR A 548 18.40 -10.09 10.33
C THR A 548 19.81 -9.52 10.51
N PRO A 549 20.36 -8.71 9.57
CA PRO A 549 21.73 -8.19 9.72
C PRO A 549 21.87 -7.28 10.95
N LEU A 550 20.82 -6.54 11.25
CA LEU A 550 20.78 -5.58 12.34
C LEU A 550 20.75 -6.25 13.72
N LEU A 551 19.97 -7.33 13.86
CA LEU A 551 19.88 -8.11 15.09
C LEU A 551 21.19 -8.85 15.35
N VAL A 552 21.78 -9.48 14.33
CA VAL A 552 23.08 -10.15 14.44
C VAL A 552 24.18 -9.16 14.84
N ALA A 553 24.25 -8.00 14.17
CA ALA A 553 25.20 -6.96 14.51
C ALA A 553 25.00 -6.43 15.94
N GLY A 554 23.74 -6.19 16.35
CA GLY A 554 23.40 -5.77 17.71
C GLY A 554 23.82 -6.77 18.78
N SER A 555 23.61 -8.08 18.54
CA SER A 555 24.04 -9.14 19.45
C SER A 555 25.56 -9.25 19.56
N VAL A 556 26.29 -9.09 18.46
CA VAL A 556 27.76 -9.08 18.47
C VAL A 556 28.30 -7.88 19.25
N VAL A 557 27.75 -6.69 19.02
CA VAL A 557 28.14 -5.47 19.74
C VAL A 557 27.88 -5.64 21.24
N LEU A 558 26.73 -6.22 21.62
CA LEU A 558 26.42 -6.55 23.01
C LEU A 558 27.45 -7.46 23.66
N ALA A 559 27.73 -8.60 23.02
CA ALA A 559 28.63 -9.59 23.58
C ALA A 559 30.04 -9.02 23.77
N LEU A 560 30.50 -8.17 22.84
CA LEU A 560 31.77 -7.46 22.95
C LEU A 560 31.75 -6.42 24.08
N LEU A 561 30.69 -5.61 24.18
CA LEU A 561 30.56 -4.61 25.24
C LEU A 561 30.56 -5.27 26.64
N ALA A 562 29.85 -6.38 26.78
CA ALA A 562 29.83 -7.17 28.02
C ALA A 562 31.20 -7.81 28.30
N HIS A 563 31.88 -8.33 27.28
CA HIS A 563 33.22 -8.92 27.43
C HIS A 563 34.28 -7.91 27.89
N PHE A 564 34.19 -6.66 27.44
CA PHE A 564 35.13 -5.58 27.81
C PHE A 564 34.69 -4.75 29.05
N GLY A 565 33.56 -5.08 29.69
CA GLY A 565 33.06 -4.32 30.85
C GLY A 565 32.64 -2.87 30.52
N ALA A 566 32.32 -2.60 29.25
CA ALA A 566 31.91 -1.27 28.77
C ALA A 566 30.44 -0.95 29.10
N ASP A 567 29.68 -1.94 29.59
CA ASP A 567 28.33 -1.79 30.12
C ASP A 567 28.27 -0.80 31.29
N ALA A 568 29.28 -0.79 32.17
CA ALA A 568 29.41 0.18 33.25
C ALA A 568 29.58 1.62 32.73
N VAL A 569 30.36 1.80 31.64
CA VAL A 569 30.59 3.13 31.02
C VAL A 569 29.32 3.65 30.35
N ILE A 570 28.56 2.78 29.68
CA ILE A 570 27.28 3.13 29.05
C ILE A 570 26.25 3.51 30.11
N ASN A 571 26.15 2.74 31.19
CA ASN A 571 25.27 3.06 32.31
C ASN A 571 25.64 4.40 32.96
N ALA A 572 26.94 4.70 33.11
CA ALA A 572 27.42 5.99 33.60
C ALA A 572 27.06 7.15 32.65
N LEU A 573 27.20 6.96 31.33
CA LEU A 573 26.85 7.98 30.34
C LEU A 573 25.34 8.29 30.33
N LEU A 574 24.51 7.29 30.62
CA LEU A 574 23.05 7.43 30.65
C LEU A 574 22.50 7.93 32.00
N LEU A 575 23.35 8.11 33.03
CA LEU A 575 22.96 8.59 34.36
C LEU A 575 22.05 9.84 34.37
N PRO A 576 22.31 10.88 33.55
CA PRO A 576 21.46 12.09 33.56
C PRO A 576 20.02 11.81 33.13
N VAL A 577 19.84 10.82 32.25
CA VAL A 577 18.53 10.45 31.72
C VAL A 577 17.86 9.43 32.63
N THR A 578 18.57 8.37 33.02
CA THR A 578 18.01 7.26 33.81
C THR A 578 17.79 7.64 35.27
N SER A 579 18.81 8.15 35.95
CA SER A 579 18.75 8.39 37.39
C SER A 579 18.23 9.78 37.75
N TRP A 580 18.72 10.84 37.09
CA TRP A 580 18.36 12.22 37.46
C TRP A 580 16.94 12.56 36.98
N TRP A 581 16.64 12.28 35.71
CA TRP A 581 15.34 12.61 35.13
C TRP A 581 14.28 11.54 35.40
N LEU A 582 14.53 10.28 35.06
CA LEU A 582 13.53 9.20 35.17
C LEU A 582 13.46 8.56 36.57
N GLY A 583 14.46 8.77 37.43
CA GLY A 583 14.46 8.23 38.80
C GLY A 583 14.67 6.71 38.87
N LEU A 584 15.26 6.14 37.82
CA LEU A 584 15.47 4.70 37.66
C LEU A 584 16.86 4.26 38.16
N PRO A 585 17.00 3.01 38.62
CA PRO A 585 18.30 2.44 38.95
C PRO A 585 19.28 2.51 37.77
N VAL A 586 20.56 2.79 38.07
CA VAL A 586 21.63 2.97 37.08
C VAL A 586 21.80 1.74 36.17
N VAL A 587 21.52 0.56 36.71
CA VAL A 587 21.64 -0.73 36.01
C VAL A 587 20.65 -0.86 34.84
N LEU A 588 19.60 -0.01 34.78
CA LEU A 588 18.61 -0.04 33.71
C LEU A 588 19.02 0.71 32.44
N GLY A 589 20.17 1.40 32.42
CA GLY A 589 20.64 2.14 31.23
C GLY A 589 20.89 1.23 30.02
N VAL A 590 21.64 0.15 30.21
CA VAL A 590 21.92 -0.86 29.18
C VAL A 590 20.62 -1.54 28.68
N PRO A 591 19.72 -2.06 29.54
CA PRO A 591 18.42 -2.59 29.10
C PRO A 591 17.56 -1.61 28.26
N ILE A 592 17.59 -0.31 28.59
CA ILE A 592 16.88 0.73 27.82
C ILE A 592 17.51 0.93 26.44
N LEU A 593 18.84 1.03 26.37
CA LEU A 593 19.57 1.21 25.12
C LEU A 593 19.37 0.01 24.18
N PHE A 594 19.45 -1.21 24.72
CA PHE A 594 19.23 -2.43 23.94
C PHE A 594 17.76 -2.69 23.60
N GLY A 595 16.84 -2.08 24.34
CA GLY A 595 15.43 -2.03 23.97
C GLY A 595 15.16 -1.38 22.62
N ILE A 596 16.05 -0.52 22.11
CA ILE A 596 15.93 0.00 20.74
C ILE A 596 16.05 -1.14 19.72
N LEU A 597 16.95 -2.10 19.93
CA LEU A 597 17.15 -3.23 19.04
C LEU A 597 16.00 -4.22 19.14
N ARG A 598 15.57 -4.55 20.37
CA ARG A 598 14.47 -5.49 20.61
C ARG A 598 13.74 -5.19 21.91
N LYS A 599 12.53 -4.64 21.80
CA LYS A 599 11.71 -4.24 22.96
C LYS A 599 11.37 -5.42 23.88
N GLU A 600 11.06 -6.59 23.31
CA GLU A 600 10.73 -7.80 24.09
C GLU A 600 11.88 -8.25 25.00
N LEU A 601 13.13 -8.07 24.55
CA LEU A 601 14.30 -8.43 25.35
C LEU A 601 14.55 -7.45 26.48
N SER A 602 14.02 -6.22 26.42
CA SER A 602 14.16 -5.28 27.54
C SER A 602 13.66 -5.90 28.83
N LEU A 603 12.54 -6.62 28.82
CA LEU A 603 12.00 -7.26 30.02
C LEU A 603 12.94 -8.35 30.57
N LEU A 604 13.50 -9.20 29.69
CA LEU A 604 14.48 -10.22 30.08
C LEU A 604 15.80 -9.60 30.57
N MET A 605 16.30 -8.56 29.90
CA MET A 605 17.50 -7.83 30.28
C MET A 605 17.32 -7.11 31.62
N ILE A 606 16.12 -6.63 31.94
CA ILE A 606 15.80 -6.06 33.24
C ILE A 606 15.86 -7.12 34.32
N PHE A 607 15.24 -8.30 34.11
CA PHE A 607 15.32 -9.38 35.09
C PHE A 607 16.75 -9.85 35.32
N GLN A 608 17.56 -9.91 34.26
CA GLN A 608 18.99 -10.23 34.38
C GLN A 608 19.77 -9.12 35.12
N ALA A 609 19.53 -7.86 34.77
CA ALA A 609 20.17 -6.71 35.40
C ALA A 609 19.82 -6.57 36.90
N LEU A 610 18.57 -6.86 37.27
CA LEU A 610 18.09 -6.83 38.66
C LEU A 610 18.37 -8.14 39.41
N GLY A 611 18.86 -9.18 38.72
CA GLY A 611 19.13 -10.50 39.28
C GLY A 611 17.90 -11.24 39.82
N THR A 612 16.69 -10.76 39.54
CA THR A 612 15.44 -11.26 40.13
C THR A 612 14.28 -11.20 39.13
N MET A 613 13.38 -12.18 39.19
CA MET A 613 12.12 -12.19 38.41
C MET A 613 11.00 -11.39 39.11
N GLU A 614 11.24 -10.99 40.37
CA GLU A 614 10.33 -10.15 41.17
C GLU A 614 10.88 -8.74 41.26
N ILE A 615 10.26 -7.82 40.51
CA ILE A 615 10.68 -6.42 40.39
C ILE A 615 10.14 -5.56 41.54
N GLY A 616 8.97 -5.93 42.10
CA GLY A 616 8.29 -5.18 43.15
C GLY A 616 9.12 -4.83 44.41
N PRO A 617 10.04 -5.68 44.91
CA PRO A 617 10.88 -5.31 46.06
C PRO A 617 12.05 -4.38 45.71
N LEU A 618 12.42 -4.23 44.43
CA LEU A 618 13.56 -3.42 43.99
C LEU A 618 13.16 -2.10 43.32
N LEU A 619 11.96 -2.04 42.73
CA LEU A 619 11.43 -0.86 42.05
C LEU A 619 10.07 -0.49 42.63
N ASP A 620 9.96 0.77 43.00
CA ASP A 620 8.72 1.34 43.50
C ASP A 620 7.68 1.50 42.38
N TRP A 621 6.39 1.54 42.73
CA TRP A 621 5.30 1.64 41.75
C TRP A 621 5.39 2.91 40.88
N VAL A 622 5.91 4.01 41.44
CA VAL A 622 6.20 5.25 40.70
C VAL A 622 7.27 5.05 39.64
N GLN A 623 8.33 4.30 39.99
CA GLN A 623 9.42 3.99 39.06
C GLN A 623 8.93 3.05 37.97
N ILE A 624 8.12 2.04 38.31
CA ILE A 624 7.50 1.13 37.34
C ILE A 624 6.58 1.89 36.38
N LEU A 625 5.74 2.81 36.88
CA LEU A 625 4.88 3.64 36.04
C LEU A 625 5.68 4.52 35.09
N THR A 626 6.67 5.25 35.62
CA THR A 626 7.54 6.14 34.85
C THR A 626 8.29 5.36 33.77
N PHE A 627 8.80 4.18 34.14
CA PHE A 627 9.48 3.27 33.23
C PHE A 627 8.59 2.78 32.10
N LEU A 628 7.36 2.36 32.40
CA LEU A 628 6.43 1.86 31.39
C LEU A 628 5.96 2.97 30.45
N VAL A 629 5.69 4.18 30.95
CA VAL A 629 5.37 5.34 30.11
C VAL A 629 6.55 5.66 29.19
N PHE A 630 7.77 5.70 29.73
CA PHE A 630 8.97 5.93 28.94
C PHE A 630 9.14 4.86 27.87
N LEU A 631 9.14 3.57 28.22
CA LEU A 631 9.28 2.47 27.26
C LEU A 631 8.22 2.47 26.14
N THR A 632 7.00 2.90 26.47
CA THR A 632 5.87 2.94 25.53
C THR A 632 6.05 4.00 24.45
N LEU A 633 6.59 5.18 24.81
CA LEU A 633 6.70 6.34 23.93
C LEU A 633 8.10 6.59 23.37
N TYR A 634 9.13 5.98 23.98
CA TYR A 634 10.53 6.11 23.61
C TYR A 634 10.84 5.52 22.22
N ILE A 635 12.06 5.78 21.74
CA ILE A 635 12.60 5.51 20.40
C ILE A 635 12.00 4.26 19.74
N PRO A 636 11.55 4.38 18.48
CA PRO A 636 11.06 3.24 17.70
C PRO A 636 12.13 2.14 17.59
N CYS A 637 11.74 0.88 17.34
CA CYS A 637 12.75 -0.15 17.16
C CYS A 637 13.64 0.16 15.95
N VAL A 638 14.89 -0.33 15.94
CA VAL A 638 15.82 0.00 14.86
C VAL A 638 15.28 -0.42 13.48
N SER A 639 14.49 -1.51 13.40
CA SER A 639 13.77 -1.92 12.19
C SER A 639 12.76 -0.88 11.71
N THR A 640 12.03 -0.25 12.64
CA THR A 640 11.09 0.83 12.33
C THR A 640 11.85 2.05 11.80
N PHE A 641 12.98 2.40 12.43
CA PHE A 641 13.83 3.51 11.97
C PHE A 641 14.38 3.26 10.56
N ALA A 642 14.84 2.04 10.26
CA ALA A 642 15.33 1.67 8.93
C ALA A 642 14.25 1.82 7.86
N VAL A 643 13.02 1.37 8.13
CA VAL A 643 11.90 1.55 7.21
C VAL A 643 11.49 3.03 7.08
N MET A 644 11.53 3.82 8.15
CA MET A 644 11.30 5.27 8.07
C MET A 644 12.34 5.97 7.18
N LEU A 645 13.61 5.59 7.29
CA LEU A 645 14.68 6.14 6.47
C LEU A 645 14.40 5.94 4.97
N LYS A 646 13.87 4.76 4.61
CA LYS A 646 13.49 4.40 3.24
C LYS A 646 12.20 5.10 2.77
N THR A 647 11.23 5.34 3.66
CA THR A 647 9.86 5.78 3.30
C THR A 647 9.67 7.30 3.32
N ILE A 648 10.18 8.00 4.34
CA ILE A 648 10.01 9.45 4.50
C ILE A 648 11.32 10.23 4.38
N GLY A 649 12.44 9.53 4.21
CA GLY A 649 13.76 10.13 4.02
C GLY A 649 14.50 10.43 5.32
N ARG A 650 15.81 10.69 5.19
CA ARG A 650 16.75 10.81 6.33
C ARG A 650 16.42 11.96 7.28
N ARG A 651 15.99 13.12 6.77
CA ARG A 651 15.69 14.30 7.60
C ARG A 651 14.52 14.03 8.55
N GLU A 652 13.42 13.52 8.00
CA GLU A 652 12.21 13.25 8.78
C GLU A 652 12.36 12.01 9.68
N ALA A 653 13.15 11.01 9.29
CA ALA A 653 13.46 9.87 10.14
C ALA A 653 14.22 10.29 11.41
N TRP A 654 15.23 11.17 11.30
CA TRP A 654 15.92 11.71 12.48
C TRP A 654 15.05 12.63 13.32
N PHE A 655 14.17 13.41 12.68
CA PHE A 655 13.17 14.19 13.38
C PHE A 655 12.20 13.30 14.19
N SER A 656 11.80 12.14 13.66
CA SER A 656 11.00 11.17 14.40
C SER A 656 11.66 10.71 15.70
N VAL A 657 12.96 10.41 15.64
CA VAL A 657 13.72 9.95 16.81
C VAL A 657 13.81 11.06 17.85
N SER A 658 14.17 12.28 17.44
CA SER A 658 14.27 13.40 18.38
C SER A 658 12.91 13.76 18.99
N LEU A 659 11.84 13.72 18.19
CA LEU A 659 10.48 13.95 18.65
C LEU A 659 10.04 12.87 19.65
N SER A 660 10.29 11.59 19.35
CA SER A 660 9.92 10.46 20.22
C SER A 660 10.66 10.52 21.56
N VAL A 661 11.97 10.79 21.54
CA VAL A 661 12.77 10.95 22.76
C VAL A 661 12.30 12.14 23.58
N GLY A 662 12.10 13.30 22.94
CA GLY A 662 11.67 14.51 23.62
C GLY A 662 10.31 14.33 24.29
N VAL A 663 9.33 13.81 23.55
CA VAL A 663 7.97 13.55 24.06
C VAL A 663 8.00 12.50 25.18
N ALA A 664 8.75 11.42 25.02
CA ALA A 664 8.87 10.39 26.05
C ALA A 664 9.50 10.91 27.35
N LEU A 665 10.55 11.72 27.27
CA LEU A 665 11.20 12.30 28.46
C LEU A 665 10.30 13.31 29.17
N VAL A 666 9.61 14.18 28.42
CA VAL A 666 8.70 15.17 28.99
C VAL A 666 7.53 14.47 29.68
N LEU A 667 6.86 13.54 28.99
CA LEU A 667 5.68 12.85 29.55
C LEU A 667 6.06 11.94 30.72
N ALA A 668 7.15 11.17 30.63
CA ALA A 668 7.60 10.35 31.75
C ALA A 668 7.99 11.21 32.97
N GLY A 669 8.67 12.34 32.76
CA GLY A 669 9.00 13.28 33.84
C GLY A 669 7.78 13.90 34.50
N LEU A 670 6.77 14.31 33.70
CA LEU A 670 5.51 14.84 34.21
C LEU A 670 4.72 13.80 35.01
N VAL A 671 4.65 12.56 34.50
CA VAL A 671 3.98 11.45 35.19
C VAL A 671 4.70 11.12 36.50
N ARG A 672 6.04 11.11 36.50
CA ARG A 672 6.84 10.91 37.72
C ARG A 672 6.53 11.97 38.76
N ALA A 673 6.61 13.25 38.38
CA ALA A 673 6.35 14.36 39.30
C ALA A 673 4.93 14.28 39.89
N GLY A 674 3.92 13.99 39.06
CA GLY A 674 2.55 13.81 39.53
C GLY A 674 2.38 12.62 40.47
N ALA A 675 3.03 11.50 40.17
CA ALA A 675 2.99 10.30 41.00
C ALA A 675 3.75 10.45 42.33
N GLU A 676 4.87 11.18 42.34
CA GLU A 676 5.60 11.53 43.57
C GLU A 676 4.75 12.44 44.48
N VAL A 677 4.02 13.41 43.92
CA VAL A 677 3.08 14.24 44.70
C VAL A 677 1.96 13.40 45.30
N LEU A 678 1.35 12.50 44.51
CA LEU A 678 0.32 11.56 45.00
C LEU A 678 0.83 10.67 46.13
N ARG A 679 2.10 10.24 46.07
CA ARG A 679 2.75 9.44 47.11
C ARG A 679 3.02 10.22 48.41
N VAL A 680 3.21 11.53 48.33
CA VAL A 680 3.44 12.39 49.52
C VAL A 680 2.12 12.81 50.17
N VAL A 681 1.03 12.88 49.39
CA VAL A 681 -0.29 13.35 49.85
C VAL A 681 -1.19 12.21 50.34
N GLY A 682 -1.05 11.00 49.81
CA GLY A 682 -1.75 9.79 50.25
C GLY A 682 -0.90 8.94 51.18
#